data_AF-A0A7K3TBF3-F1
#
_entry.id   AF-A0A7K3TBF3-F1
#
_cell.length_a   1.000
_cell.length_b   1.000
_cell.length_c   1.000
_cell.angle_alpha   90.00
_cell.angle_beta   90.00
_cell.angle_gamma   90.00
#
_symmetry.space_group_name_H-M   'P 1'
#
loop_
_entity.id
_entity.type
_entity.pdbx_description
1 polymer ?
#
loop_
_entity_poly.entity_id
_entity_poly.type
_entity_poly.pdbx_seq_one_letter_code
_entity_poly.pdbx_strand_id
1 'polypeptide(L)'
;MRAAVIARRISVIADEYESRHHSHHAVEQFQFDFCQLGYHRLASGMPPFRHVFLPRTGFVRPIPGGTRSHHRRVIIGHSACHHIEHIRSGRYHKDFVRHHRSCFDHTAAPLSTRVSTTLQVATLALALAVLIFLAVLSILSTGYFNPVDDPKLGRVFREGMTLHHGLPSMWFILGVIILSAVVIVIARLWTSIIPKTRLGLFTGIYTLSMAVLWITALNITGKVYDYSDSTSLINAANALVEGKVAEFVPQPDSLLSTYSYFSWYPFQTGAMLWFALVFKLFGTGNLFAFQIINAIMLGGIGYMLQRIGAALGLSEQGQRMETLLIMTSMPFVTSAAFIYPNTAGLFFVMLSLMAALRAVRQRSSLACMAWIVLCFVIGAVAVMIKGTVILFVIAYALVLGICAIRDRRYWMVPVTFALLYAANKASVIPLLIVEHAVGQHFGPGLPQSSWIAIGLTQNSTYTTMPGWWYNEAIQVYRRTGGDTVLMQQAANATIAAALHGFAANPLSAVSFVVNKLASEWAEPTYQTLYYSALAERRSNGPIASLLFFGRSNTIALSFANIHQTVVYTFAGVGMATGLHRRWMQQPNDDTTRSDTMLFLAMILLGGFGCFLLWEAKSVYTFPFALMLMPLAADGLAATGDLLFRRCLGFRIHA
;
A
#
# COMPACT_ATOMS: atom_id res chain seq x y z
N MET A 1 17.35 -51.83 -51.48
CA MET A 1 17.95 -51.77 -50.12
C MET A 1 17.98 -50.37 -49.46
N ARG A 2 17.45 -49.29 -50.06
CA ARG A 2 17.23 -47.99 -49.38
C ARG A 2 15.78 -47.69 -49.00
N ALA A 3 14.81 -48.51 -49.39
CA ALA A 3 13.40 -48.37 -49.00
C ALA A 3 13.04 -49.12 -47.68
N ALA A 4 13.75 -50.21 -47.34
CA ALA A 4 13.49 -50.99 -46.12
C ALA A 4 14.04 -50.34 -44.83
N VAL A 5 14.95 -49.37 -44.94
CA VAL A 5 15.50 -48.61 -43.80
C VAL A 5 14.63 -47.41 -43.43
N ILE A 6 13.82 -46.91 -44.38
CA ILE A 6 12.87 -45.81 -44.14
C ILE A 6 11.57 -46.34 -43.52
N ALA A 7 11.08 -47.52 -43.95
CA ALA A 7 9.90 -48.15 -43.36
C ALA A 7 10.10 -48.55 -41.88
N ARG A 8 11.31 -48.96 -41.48
CA ARG A 8 11.65 -49.28 -40.07
C ARG A 8 11.86 -48.04 -39.18
N ARG A 9 12.09 -46.86 -39.76
CA ARG A 9 12.15 -45.59 -39.02
C ARG A 9 10.76 -44.95 -38.86
N ILE A 10 9.82 -45.22 -39.76
CA ILE A 10 8.44 -44.72 -39.65
C ILE A 10 7.63 -45.54 -38.64
N SER A 11 7.86 -46.86 -38.51
CA SER A 11 7.15 -47.67 -37.49
C SER A 11 7.59 -47.35 -36.06
N VAL A 12 8.86 -46.99 -35.84
CA VAL A 12 9.37 -46.57 -34.52
C VAL A 12 8.89 -45.17 -34.15
N ILE A 13 8.66 -44.29 -35.13
CA ILE A 13 8.09 -42.95 -34.89
C ILE A 13 6.58 -43.02 -34.67
N ALA A 14 5.86 -43.99 -35.25
CA ALA A 14 4.42 -44.17 -35.03
C ALA A 14 4.09 -44.75 -33.63
N ASP A 15 4.84 -45.74 -33.13
CA ASP A 15 4.64 -46.28 -31.78
C ASP A 15 5.05 -45.28 -30.67
N GLU A 16 5.99 -44.38 -30.94
CA GLU A 16 6.37 -43.30 -30.02
C GLU A 16 5.39 -42.10 -30.05
N TYR A 17 4.56 -41.99 -31.10
CA TYR A 17 3.50 -40.98 -31.23
C TYR A 17 2.18 -41.45 -30.58
N GLU A 18 1.86 -42.74 -30.63
CA GLU A 18 0.64 -43.31 -29.99
C GLU A 18 0.78 -43.45 -28.46
N SER A 19 1.98 -43.59 -27.90
CA SER A 19 2.16 -43.59 -26.43
C SER A 19 2.18 -42.18 -25.79
N ARG A 20 2.34 -41.11 -26.60
CA ARG A 20 2.34 -39.71 -26.14
C ARG A 20 1.03 -38.94 -26.38
N HIS A 21 -0.01 -39.57 -26.94
CA HIS A 21 -1.29 -38.92 -27.23
C HIS A 21 -2.50 -39.44 -26.42
N HIS A 22 -2.29 -40.35 -25.46
CA HIS A 22 -3.32 -40.73 -24.49
C HIS A 22 -3.29 -39.96 -23.15
N SER A 23 -2.45 -38.94 -23.01
CA SER A 23 -2.42 -38.06 -21.82
C SER A 23 -2.82 -36.61 -22.09
N HIS A 24 -3.22 -36.27 -23.32
CA HIS A 24 -3.54 -34.89 -23.73
C HIS A 24 -5.03 -34.53 -23.78
N HIS A 25 -5.94 -35.41 -23.34
CA HIS A 25 -7.37 -35.09 -23.20
C HIS A 25 -7.88 -34.97 -21.75
N ALA A 26 -6.98 -34.89 -20.76
CA ALA A 26 -7.34 -34.74 -19.34
C ALA A 26 -6.94 -33.39 -18.71
N VAL A 27 -6.42 -32.42 -19.47
CA VAL A 27 -5.82 -31.19 -18.90
C VAL A 27 -6.53 -29.89 -19.32
N GLU A 28 -7.46 -29.92 -20.28
CA GLU A 28 -8.26 -28.73 -20.66
C GLU A 28 -9.57 -28.56 -19.87
N GLN A 29 -9.78 -29.33 -18.79
CA GLN A 29 -11.00 -29.25 -17.98
C GLN A 29 -10.75 -29.03 -16.48
N PHE A 30 -9.61 -28.43 -16.12
CA PHE A 30 -9.25 -28.11 -14.72
C PHE A 30 -8.96 -26.63 -14.45
N GLN A 31 -9.41 -25.72 -15.32
CA GLN A 31 -9.31 -24.26 -15.13
C GLN A 31 -10.66 -23.53 -15.01
N PHE A 32 -11.77 -24.25 -14.78
CA PHE A 32 -13.09 -23.61 -14.59
C PHE A 32 -13.88 -23.99 -13.32
N ASP A 33 -13.31 -24.78 -12.40
CA ASP A 33 -13.99 -25.20 -11.16
C ASP A 33 -13.31 -24.71 -9.87
N PHE A 34 -13.24 -23.39 -9.69
CA PHE A 34 -13.10 -22.80 -8.34
C PHE A 34 -14.14 -21.71 -8.03
N CYS A 35 -15.20 -21.59 -8.85
CA CYS A 35 -16.30 -20.64 -8.62
C CYS A 35 -17.70 -21.28 -8.47
N GLN A 36 -17.83 -22.60 -8.47
CA GLN A 36 -19.09 -23.28 -8.17
C GLN A 36 -18.86 -24.57 -7.39
N LEU A 37 -18.94 -24.52 -6.06
CA LEU A 37 -19.48 -25.58 -5.17
C LEU A 37 -19.36 -25.14 -3.71
N GLY A 38 -20.25 -24.24 -3.33
CA GLY A 38 -20.56 -23.92 -1.93
C GLY A 38 -22.03 -23.54 -1.74
N TYR A 39 -22.88 -23.84 -2.73
CA TYR A 39 -24.33 -23.67 -2.66
C TYR A 39 -25.00 -24.94 -3.19
N HIS A 40 -25.87 -25.49 -2.34
CA HIS A 40 -26.81 -26.60 -2.54
C HIS A 40 -26.30 -28.05 -2.45
N ARG A 41 -26.46 -28.62 -1.26
CA ARG A 41 -27.47 -29.67 -1.02
C ARG A 41 -28.00 -29.57 0.41
N LEU A 42 -29.24 -29.13 0.54
CA LEU A 42 -30.29 -29.67 1.43
C LEU A 42 -31.54 -28.82 1.21
N ALA A 43 -32.33 -29.21 0.21
CA ALA A 43 -33.71 -28.81 0.07
C ALA A 43 -34.50 -30.07 -0.28
N SER A 44 -35.27 -30.56 0.69
CA SER A 44 -36.42 -31.43 0.46
C SER A 44 -37.35 -31.31 1.65
N GLY A 45 -38.42 -30.52 1.52
CA GLY A 45 -39.46 -30.43 2.53
C GLY A 45 -40.41 -29.23 2.40
N MET A 46 -41.47 -29.43 1.61
CA MET A 46 -42.83 -28.86 1.79
C MET A 46 -43.22 -27.49 1.17
N PRO A 47 -44.53 -27.31 0.85
CA PRO A 47 -45.03 -26.67 -0.38
C PRO A 47 -45.68 -25.27 -0.14
N PRO A 48 -46.25 -24.59 -1.16
CA PRO A 48 -46.34 -23.13 -1.22
C PRO A 48 -47.63 -22.58 -0.59
N PHE A 49 -47.56 -21.38 0.00
CA PHE A 49 -48.74 -20.60 0.38
C PHE A 49 -48.85 -19.27 -0.38
N ARG A 50 -50.09 -19.05 -0.84
CA ARG A 50 -50.58 -18.00 -1.74
C ARG A 50 -50.60 -16.60 -1.10
N HIS A 51 -50.50 -15.60 -1.98
CA HIS A 51 -50.98 -14.23 -1.77
C HIS A 51 -52.42 -14.17 -1.24
N VAL A 52 -52.69 -13.31 -0.25
CA VAL A 52 -53.94 -12.55 -0.10
C VAL A 52 -53.64 -11.21 0.61
N PHE A 53 -53.93 -10.11 -0.09
CA PHE A 53 -54.21 -8.79 0.48
C PHE A 53 -55.66 -8.79 1.00
N LEU A 54 -55.94 -8.15 2.14
CA LEU A 54 -57.12 -7.31 2.38
C LEU A 54 -57.09 -6.72 3.82
N PRO A 55 -57.59 -5.47 4.03
CA PRO A 55 -57.58 -4.77 5.31
C PRO A 55 -58.90 -4.96 6.08
N ARG A 56 -58.89 -4.74 7.41
CA ARG A 56 -60.12 -4.50 8.18
C ARG A 56 -60.00 -3.32 9.14
N THR A 57 -60.89 -2.39 8.85
CA THR A 57 -61.53 -1.34 9.63
C THR A 57 -61.78 -1.61 11.11
N GLY A 58 -61.65 -0.54 11.90
CA GLY A 58 -62.79 -0.01 12.67
C GLY A 58 -62.80 -0.30 14.16
N PHE A 59 -62.69 0.76 14.97
CA PHE A 59 -63.49 0.89 16.19
C PHE A 59 -63.79 2.37 16.46
N VAL A 60 -65.08 2.69 16.40
CA VAL A 60 -65.72 3.91 16.91
C VAL A 60 -66.36 3.52 18.24
N ARG A 61 -66.31 4.39 19.26
CA ARG A 61 -67.46 4.80 20.10
C ARG A 61 -67.06 5.88 21.14
N PRO A 62 -68.02 6.67 21.66
CA PRO A 62 -67.89 8.11 21.90
C PRO A 62 -68.34 8.55 23.34
N ILE A 63 -68.59 9.86 23.51
CA ILE A 63 -69.47 10.55 24.53
C ILE A 63 -68.70 11.14 25.75
N PRO A 64 -69.09 12.27 26.40
CA PRO A 64 -69.46 13.62 25.90
C PRO A 64 -69.02 14.81 26.82
N GLY A 65 -69.24 16.06 26.34
CA GLY A 65 -69.86 17.14 27.15
C GLY A 65 -69.00 17.97 28.13
N GLY A 66 -69.19 19.30 28.11
CA GLY A 66 -68.81 20.14 29.25
C GLY A 66 -68.33 21.55 28.91
N THR A 67 -69.28 22.48 28.81
CA THR A 67 -69.13 23.94 28.77
C THR A 67 -68.32 24.55 29.93
N ARG A 68 -67.51 25.59 29.68
CA ARG A 68 -67.64 26.92 30.35
C ARG A 68 -66.68 27.98 29.80
N SER A 69 -67.23 29.18 29.77
CA SER A 69 -66.73 30.48 29.31
C SER A 69 -65.64 31.11 30.16
N HIS A 70 -64.75 31.90 29.55
CA HIS A 70 -64.44 33.25 30.04
C HIS A 70 -64.03 34.21 28.92
N HIS A 71 -64.65 35.39 28.95
CA HIS A 71 -64.42 36.55 28.08
C HIS A 71 -63.05 37.19 28.30
N ARG A 72 -62.42 37.66 27.20
CA ARG A 72 -62.05 39.08 27.03
C ARG A 72 -61.85 39.42 25.55
N ARG A 73 -62.49 40.51 25.15
CA ARG A 73 -62.57 41.12 23.80
C ARG A 73 -61.19 41.59 23.31
N VAL A 74 -60.99 41.67 21.99
CA VAL A 74 -60.62 42.90 21.26
C VAL A 74 -60.81 42.66 19.73
N ILE A 75 -61.78 43.41 19.18
CA ILE A 75 -61.90 44.06 17.85
C ILE A 75 -61.63 43.24 16.58
N ILE A 76 -62.73 42.88 15.90
CA ILE A 76 -62.78 42.51 14.47
C ILE A 76 -63.27 43.74 13.69
N GLY A 77 -62.48 44.20 12.72
CA GLY A 77 -62.94 45.08 11.65
C GLY A 77 -63.49 44.24 10.49
N HIS A 78 -64.76 44.46 10.16
CA HIS A 78 -65.41 44.00 8.93
C HIS A 78 -64.87 44.76 7.72
N SER A 79 -64.53 44.06 6.64
CA SER A 79 -65.39 44.00 5.44
C SER A 79 -64.60 43.41 4.27
N ALA A 80 -65.04 42.23 3.85
CA ALA A 80 -64.71 41.65 2.56
C ALA A 80 -65.64 42.25 1.49
N CYS A 81 -65.09 42.78 0.41
CA CYS A 81 -65.66 42.72 -0.94
C CYS A 81 -64.70 43.39 -1.92
N HIS A 82 -63.87 42.59 -2.59
CA HIS A 82 -63.51 42.80 -3.99
C HIS A 82 -62.84 41.51 -4.49
N HIS A 83 -63.67 40.53 -4.80
CA HIS A 83 -63.34 39.48 -5.74
C HIS A 83 -64.13 39.78 -7.01
N ILE A 84 -63.44 40.21 -8.06
CA ILE A 84 -63.71 39.95 -9.48
C ILE A 84 -62.47 40.49 -10.22
N GLU A 85 -61.98 39.69 -11.17
CA GLU A 85 -60.85 39.96 -12.08
C GLU A 85 -59.43 39.72 -11.54
N HIS A 86 -59.00 38.45 -11.57
CA HIS A 86 -57.83 38.03 -12.38
C HIS A 86 -57.62 36.51 -12.27
N ILE A 87 -58.52 35.74 -12.90
CA ILE A 87 -58.22 34.35 -13.30
C ILE A 87 -57.56 34.44 -14.68
N ARG A 88 -56.21 34.45 -14.71
CA ARG A 88 -55.38 34.06 -15.87
C ARG A 88 -53.90 34.08 -15.52
N SER A 89 -53.43 33.09 -14.75
CA SER A 89 -52.09 32.52 -14.97
C SER A 89 -51.98 31.18 -14.25
N GLY A 90 -51.92 30.09 -15.03
CA GLY A 90 -51.73 28.72 -14.55
C GLY A 90 -50.32 28.44 -14.04
N ARG A 91 -49.84 29.23 -13.07
CA ARG A 91 -48.47 29.14 -12.53
C ARG A 91 -48.39 28.53 -11.12
N TYR A 92 -49.49 28.46 -10.37
CA TYR A 92 -49.47 27.90 -9.01
C TYR A 92 -49.77 26.40 -8.91
N HIS A 93 -50.27 25.75 -9.96
CA HIS A 93 -50.58 24.32 -9.93
C HIS A 93 -49.38 23.42 -10.32
N LYS A 94 -48.33 23.98 -10.94
CA LYS A 94 -47.09 23.24 -11.25
C LYS A 94 -46.13 23.16 -10.08
N ASP A 95 -46.09 24.17 -9.22
CA ASP A 95 -45.16 24.20 -8.08
C ASP A 95 -45.66 23.38 -6.89
N PHE A 96 -46.97 23.32 -6.67
CA PHE A 96 -47.56 22.42 -5.65
C PHE A 96 -47.41 20.93 -6.04
N VAL A 97 -47.54 20.59 -7.33
CA VAL A 97 -47.32 19.22 -7.83
C VAL A 97 -45.83 18.86 -7.87
N ARG A 98 -44.91 19.83 -8.00
CA ARG A 98 -43.46 19.61 -7.86
C ARG A 98 -43.03 19.37 -6.41
N HIS A 99 -43.61 20.08 -5.45
CA HIS A 99 -43.29 19.92 -4.03
C HIS A 99 -43.87 18.64 -3.42
N HIS A 100 -45.01 18.15 -3.91
CA HIS A 100 -45.58 16.87 -3.45
C HIS A 100 -45.10 15.63 -4.22
N ARG A 101 -44.40 15.76 -5.36
CA ARG A 101 -43.67 14.64 -5.96
C ARG A 101 -42.31 14.35 -5.30
N SER A 102 -41.72 15.29 -4.54
CA SER A 102 -40.43 15.04 -3.88
C SER A 102 -40.53 14.32 -2.53
N CYS A 103 -41.74 14.00 -2.05
CA CYS A 103 -41.94 13.27 -0.79
C CYS A 103 -42.25 11.77 -0.98
N PHE A 104 -42.27 11.26 -2.23
CA PHE A 104 -42.59 9.84 -2.48
C PHE A 104 -41.71 9.13 -3.53
N ASP A 105 -40.68 9.78 -4.06
CA ASP A 105 -39.68 9.10 -4.88
C ASP A 105 -38.46 8.69 -4.02
N HIS A 106 -38.64 7.68 -3.17
CA HIS A 106 -37.52 6.82 -2.77
C HIS A 106 -37.12 5.95 -3.98
N THR A 107 -36.69 6.58 -5.07
CA THR A 107 -36.03 5.84 -6.15
C THR A 107 -34.74 5.28 -5.57
N ALA A 108 -34.72 3.98 -5.31
CA ALA A 108 -33.53 3.27 -4.85
C ALA A 108 -32.32 3.70 -5.69
N ALA A 109 -31.20 3.97 -5.02
CA ALA A 109 -29.99 4.40 -5.70
C ALA A 109 -29.69 3.48 -6.91
N PRO A 110 -29.18 4.02 -8.02
CA PRO A 110 -28.87 3.23 -9.21
C PRO A 110 -28.04 1.99 -8.87
N LEU A 111 -28.25 0.89 -9.59
CA LEU A 111 -27.51 -0.37 -9.35
C LEU A 111 -26.00 -0.14 -9.35
N SER A 112 -25.48 0.66 -10.30
CA SER A 112 -24.05 1.02 -10.35
C SER A 112 -23.56 1.74 -9.10
N THR A 113 -24.34 2.68 -8.56
CA THR A 113 -24.01 3.40 -7.32
C THR A 113 -24.04 2.45 -6.12
N ARG A 114 -24.99 1.51 -6.06
CA ARG A 114 -25.05 0.49 -5.01
C ARG A 114 -23.86 -0.46 -5.06
N VAL A 115 -23.55 -1.01 -6.24
CA VAL A 115 -22.40 -1.91 -6.45
C VAL A 115 -21.10 -1.20 -6.05
N SER A 116 -20.87 0.02 -6.55
CA SER A 116 -19.66 0.77 -6.18
C SER A 116 -19.60 1.05 -4.68
N THR A 117 -20.71 1.48 -4.07
CA THR A 117 -20.73 1.74 -2.61
C THR A 117 -20.43 0.48 -1.81
N THR A 118 -20.99 -0.68 -2.19
CA THR A 118 -20.70 -1.96 -1.54
C THR A 118 -19.23 -2.33 -1.66
N LEU A 119 -18.64 -2.22 -2.86
CA LEU A 119 -17.22 -2.49 -3.07
C LEU A 119 -16.33 -1.56 -2.22
N GLN A 120 -16.68 -0.28 -2.14
CA GLN A 120 -15.96 0.69 -1.32
C GLN A 120 -16.06 0.34 0.16
N VAL A 121 -17.27 0.09 0.68
CA VAL A 121 -17.47 -0.30 2.09
C VAL A 121 -16.73 -1.59 2.43
N ALA A 122 -16.79 -2.61 1.56
CA ALA A 122 -16.08 -3.87 1.76
C ALA A 122 -14.55 -3.67 1.79
N THR A 123 -14.01 -2.86 0.87
CA THR A 123 -12.58 -2.52 0.84
C THR A 123 -12.15 -1.81 2.12
N LEU A 124 -12.91 -0.81 2.56
CA LEU A 124 -12.61 -0.05 3.77
C LEU A 124 -12.72 -0.92 5.03
N ALA A 125 -13.71 -1.83 5.10
CA ALA A 125 -13.86 -2.76 6.21
C ALA A 125 -12.71 -3.78 6.27
N LEU A 126 -12.27 -4.31 5.13
CA LEU A 126 -11.12 -5.22 5.06
C LEU A 126 -9.83 -4.49 5.47
N ALA A 127 -9.62 -3.26 4.99
CA ALA A 127 -8.48 -2.44 5.39
C ALA A 127 -8.50 -2.13 6.89
N LEU A 128 -9.68 -1.85 7.47
CA LEU A 128 -9.83 -1.68 8.91
C LEU A 128 -9.47 -2.95 9.68
N ALA A 129 -9.88 -4.13 9.22
CA ALA A 129 -9.51 -5.39 9.85
C ALA A 129 -7.98 -5.61 9.85
N VAL A 130 -7.31 -5.31 8.72
CA VAL A 130 -5.84 -5.34 8.64
C VAL A 130 -5.20 -4.33 9.59
N LEU A 131 -5.73 -3.10 9.69
CA LEU A 131 -5.20 -2.08 10.61
C LEU A 131 -5.37 -2.48 12.08
N ILE A 132 -6.50 -3.08 12.44
CA ILE A 132 -6.71 -3.63 13.80
C ILE A 132 -5.68 -4.73 14.08
N PHE A 133 -5.49 -5.65 13.12
CA PHE A 133 -4.48 -6.70 13.24
C PHE A 133 -3.06 -6.11 13.42
N LEU A 134 -2.66 -5.15 12.59
CA LEU A 134 -1.34 -4.49 12.69
C LEU A 134 -1.17 -3.73 14.00
N ALA A 135 -2.22 -3.05 14.48
CA ALA A 135 -2.19 -2.37 15.77
C ALA A 135 -1.97 -3.38 16.91
N VAL A 136 -2.75 -4.47 16.94
CA VAL A 136 -2.59 -5.55 17.94
C VAL A 136 -1.20 -6.19 17.84
N LEU A 137 -0.74 -6.48 16.62
CA LEU A 137 0.58 -7.05 16.38
C LEU A 137 1.68 -6.13 16.92
N SER A 138 1.64 -4.82 16.64
CA SER A 138 2.65 -3.87 17.14
C SER A 138 2.62 -3.66 18.66
N ILE A 139 1.48 -3.92 19.31
CA ILE A 139 1.36 -3.87 20.77
C ILE A 139 1.95 -5.12 21.42
N LEU A 140 1.74 -6.28 20.81
CA LEU A 140 2.08 -7.59 21.37
C LEU A 140 3.42 -8.13 20.88
N SER A 141 4.00 -7.54 19.84
CA SER A 141 5.19 -8.04 19.17
C SER A 141 6.05 -6.90 18.67
N THR A 142 7.37 -7.06 18.75
CA THR A 142 8.32 -6.16 18.11
C THR A 142 9.58 -6.92 17.69
N GLY A 143 10.16 -6.55 16.56
CA GLY A 143 11.42 -7.09 16.06
C GLY A 143 12.57 -6.10 16.21
N TYR A 144 13.76 -6.58 16.58
CA TYR A 144 14.98 -5.78 16.55
C TYR A 144 16.10 -6.52 15.85
N PHE A 145 16.83 -5.81 14.99
CA PHE A 145 18.04 -6.35 14.37
C PHE A 145 19.15 -6.52 15.40
N ASN A 146 19.84 -7.65 15.30
CA ASN A 146 20.91 -8.01 16.22
C ASN A 146 22.13 -7.13 15.95
N PRO A 147 22.60 -6.38 16.95
CA PRO A 147 23.82 -5.63 16.83
C PRO A 147 25.04 -6.57 16.85
N VAL A 148 26.11 -6.19 16.16
CA VAL A 148 27.38 -6.92 16.09
C VAL A 148 28.53 -5.94 16.23
N ASP A 149 29.40 -6.17 17.20
CA ASP A 149 30.56 -5.32 17.40
C ASP A 149 31.64 -5.59 16.33
N ASP A 150 31.94 -4.59 15.50
CA ASP A 150 33.06 -4.58 14.54
C ASP A 150 34.26 -3.82 15.14
N PRO A 151 35.47 -4.42 15.16
CA PRO A 151 36.67 -3.81 15.77
C PRO A 151 37.16 -2.50 15.13
N LYS A 152 36.78 -2.19 13.88
CA LYS A 152 37.22 -1.00 13.13
C LYS A 152 36.13 0.06 13.01
N LEU A 153 34.86 -0.34 12.96
CA LEU A 153 33.71 0.55 12.72
C LEU A 153 32.80 0.72 13.94
N GLY A 154 33.04 -0.01 15.03
CA GLY A 154 32.10 -0.13 16.15
C GLY A 154 30.97 -1.11 15.82
N ARG A 155 29.77 -0.95 16.36
CA ARG A 155 28.64 -1.88 16.12
C ARG A 155 28.06 -1.76 14.69
N VAL A 156 28.09 -2.83 13.90
CA VAL A 156 27.33 -3.04 12.65
C VAL A 156 26.09 -3.89 12.97
N PHE A 157 25.06 -3.91 12.13
CA PHE A 157 23.97 -4.88 12.29
C PHE A 157 24.20 -6.09 11.40
N ARG A 158 24.05 -7.31 11.93
CA ARG A 158 23.92 -8.50 11.06
C ARG A 158 22.48 -8.62 10.57
N GLU A 159 22.28 -9.25 9.41
CA GLU A 159 20.95 -9.64 8.93
C GLU A 159 20.44 -10.82 9.78
N GLY A 160 20.11 -10.52 11.04
CA GLY A 160 19.54 -11.42 12.03
C GLY A 160 18.68 -10.60 12.98
N MET A 161 17.51 -11.14 13.35
CA MET A 161 16.52 -10.44 14.13
C MET A 161 16.12 -11.24 15.36
N THR A 162 15.89 -10.53 16.47
CA THR A 162 15.22 -11.08 17.64
C THR A 162 13.79 -10.56 17.68
N LEU A 163 12.82 -11.47 17.75
CA LEU A 163 11.41 -11.15 17.96
C LEU A 163 11.09 -11.21 19.45
N HIS A 164 10.42 -10.18 19.95
CA HIS A 164 9.91 -10.13 21.30
C HIS A 164 8.39 -10.18 21.24
N HIS A 165 7.80 -11.23 21.80
CA HIS A 165 6.35 -11.38 21.95
C HIS A 165 5.96 -11.26 23.42
N GLY A 166 4.82 -10.66 23.72
CA GLY A 166 4.28 -10.61 25.07
C GLY A 166 3.36 -9.42 25.31
N LEU A 167 2.92 -9.26 26.56
CA LEU A 167 2.16 -8.09 26.95
C LEU A 167 3.06 -6.84 26.96
N PRO A 168 2.55 -5.68 26.52
CA PRO A 168 3.31 -4.44 26.54
C PRO A 168 3.66 -4.04 27.98
N SER A 169 4.84 -3.44 28.15
CA SER A 169 5.20 -2.85 29.43
C SER A 169 4.36 -1.60 29.73
N MET A 170 4.18 -1.26 31.02
CA MET A 170 3.50 -0.03 31.41
C MET A 170 4.16 1.22 30.83
N TRP A 171 5.49 1.22 30.69
CA TRP A 171 6.25 2.31 30.07
C TRP A 171 5.95 2.47 28.59
N PHE A 172 5.77 1.38 27.86
CA PHE A 172 5.37 1.42 26.47
C PHE A 172 3.96 2.01 26.31
N ILE A 173 2.99 1.53 27.11
CA ILE A 173 1.62 2.06 27.10
C ILE A 173 1.62 3.56 27.42
N LEU A 174 2.34 3.95 28.47
CA LEU A 174 2.48 5.36 28.85
C LEU A 174 3.14 6.17 27.72
N GLY A 175 4.14 5.62 27.04
CA GLY A 175 4.78 6.23 25.88
C GLY A 175 3.81 6.48 24.73
N VAL A 176 2.95 5.52 24.40
CA VAL A 176 1.89 5.65 23.38
C VAL A 176 0.92 6.78 23.75
N ILE A 177 0.47 6.82 25.01
CA ILE A 177 -0.43 7.85 25.52
C ILE A 177 0.23 9.23 25.47
N ILE A 178 1.47 9.35 25.96
CA ILE A 178 2.24 10.60 25.99
C ILE A 178 2.48 11.11 24.57
N LEU A 179 2.98 10.27 23.66
CA LEU A 179 3.23 10.69 22.28
C LEU A 179 1.95 11.20 21.62
N SER A 180 0.84 10.48 21.78
CA SER A 180 -0.46 10.88 21.24
C SER A 180 -0.92 12.23 21.81
N ALA A 181 -0.83 12.41 23.13
CA ALA A 181 -1.19 13.66 23.80
C ALA A 181 -0.29 14.83 23.35
N VAL A 182 1.02 14.60 23.26
CA VAL A 182 2.00 15.59 22.81
C VAL A 182 1.70 16.03 21.37
N VAL A 183 1.44 15.10 20.45
CA VAL A 183 1.07 15.43 19.07
C VAL A 183 -0.21 16.26 19.03
N ILE A 184 -1.25 15.88 19.80
CA ILE A 184 -2.53 16.61 19.84
C ILE A 184 -2.34 18.03 20.40
N VAL A 185 -1.61 18.18 21.50
CA VAL A 185 -1.39 19.48 22.15
C VAL A 185 -0.51 20.38 21.28
N ILE A 186 0.64 19.89 20.80
CA ILE A 186 1.54 20.67 19.95
C ILE A 186 0.84 21.08 18.66
N ALA A 187 0.09 20.21 18.00
CA ALA A 187 -0.62 20.55 16.77
C ALA A 187 -1.58 21.74 16.95
N ARG A 188 -2.18 21.89 18.14
CA ARG A 188 -3.07 23.00 18.46
C ARG A 188 -2.31 24.29 18.79
N LEU A 189 -1.24 24.19 19.57
CA LEU A 189 -0.36 25.32 19.88
C LEU A 189 0.34 25.86 18.62
N TRP A 190 0.65 24.97 17.67
CA TRP A 190 1.34 25.28 16.42
C TRP A 190 0.46 25.98 15.38
N THR A 191 -0.82 26.23 15.68
CA THR A 191 -1.75 26.91 14.75
C THR A 191 -1.30 28.31 14.37
N SER A 192 -0.58 29.00 15.24
CA SER A 192 -0.16 30.40 15.06
C SER A 192 1.18 30.60 14.33
N ILE A 193 2.02 29.57 14.18
CA ILE A 193 3.41 29.76 13.69
C ILE A 193 3.51 29.64 12.17
N ILE A 194 2.93 28.58 11.58
CA ILE A 194 3.02 28.30 10.14
C ILE A 194 1.61 28.25 9.56
N PRO A 195 1.31 29.04 8.51
CA PRO A 195 0.00 29.01 7.87
C PRO A 195 -0.22 27.68 7.15
N LYS A 196 -1.46 27.17 7.18
CA LYS A 196 -1.87 25.91 6.55
C LYS A 196 -1.35 25.74 5.12
N THR A 197 -1.40 26.81 4.32
CA THR A 197 -1.00 26.81 2.90
C THR A 197 0.47 26.45 2.69
N ARG A 198 1.33 26.70 3.69
CA ARG A 198 2.77 26.43 3.66
C ARG A 198 3.16 25.13 4.37
N LEU A 199 2.24 24.43 5.05
CA LEU A 199 2.56 23.20 5.80
C LEU A 199 3.21 22.14 4.91
N GLY A 200 2.67 21.86 3.73
CA GLY A 200 3.28 20.89 2.81
C GLY A 200 4.73 21.23 2.44
N LEU A 201 5.02 22.51 2.16
CA LEU A 201 6.37 22.95 1.85
C LEU A 201 7.30 22.85 3.06
N PHE A 202 6.81 23.25 4.24
CA PHE A 202 7.54 23.10 5.49
C PHE A 202 7.90 21.64 5.77
N THR A 203 6.94 20.71 5.65
CA THR A 203 7.18 19.28 5.86
C THR A 203 8.24 18.74 4.90
N GLY A 204 8.16 19.12 3.62
CA GLY A 204 9.16 18.71 2.63
C GLY A 204 10.56 19.25 2.93
N ILE A 205 10.68 20.54 3.29
CA ILE A 205 11.96 21.16 3.65
C ILE A 205 12.53 20.55 4.94
N TYR A 206 11.69 20.31 5.95
CA TYR A 206 12.10 19.66 7.18
C TYR A 206 12.65 18.26 6.89
N THR A 207 11.91 17.43 6.14
CA THR A 207 12.33 16.07 5.81
C THR A 207 13.65 16.08 5.03
N LEU A 208 13.79 16.94 4.02
CA LEU A 208 15.04 17.11 3.29
C LEU A 208 16.20 17.48 4.23
N SER A 209 15.98 18.47 5.09
CA SER A 209 17.02 18.97 6.01
C SER A 209 17.46 17.88 6.98
N MET A 210 16.51 17.14 7.56
CA MET A 210 16.81 16.03 8.48
C MET A 210 17.47 14.85 7.77
N ALA A 211 17.06 14.54 6.54
CA ALA A 211 17.69 13.49 5.74
C ALA A 211 19.14 13.86 5.37
N VAL A 212 19.41 15.11 4.99
CA VAL A 212 20.78 15.60 4.75
C VAL A 212 21.60 15.58 6.04
N LEU A 213 21.02 16.00 7.17
CA LEU A 213 21.67 15.93 8.48
C LEU A 213 22.02 14.47 8.85
N TRP A 214 21.12 13.53 8.58
CA TRP A 214 21.38 12.10 8.79
C TRP A 214 22.53 11.59 7.93
N ILE A 215 22.47 11.85 6.62
CA ILE A 215 23.49 11.41 5.65
C ILE A 215 24.86 11.97 6.02
N THR A 216 24.94 13.26 6.35
CA THR A 216 26.20 13.90 6.77
C THR A 216 26.70 13.35 8.10
N ALA A 217 25.80 13.03 9.04
CA ALA A 217 26.17 12.41 10.31
C ALA A 217 26.74 10.99 10.17
N LEU A 218 26.41 10.27 9.08
CA LEU A 218 27.01 8.96 8.80
C LEU A 218 28.50 9.05 8.45
N ASN A 219 28.96 10.17 7.87
CA ASN A 219 30.36 10.39 7.49
C ASN A 219 30.95 9.22 6.66
N ILE A 220 30.22 8.85 5.60
CA ILE A 220 30.59 7.74 4.72
C ILE A 220 31.87 8.06 3.93
N THR A 221 32.71 7.04 3.69
CA THR A 221 33.87 7.16 2.80
C THR A 221 33.46 7.25 1.33
N GLY A 222 32.28 6.71 1.01
CA GLY A 222 31.73 6.60 -0.34
C GLY A 222 32.29 5.44 -1.16
N LYS A 223 33.15 4.59 -0.61
CA LYS A 223 33.87 3.55 -1.39
C LYS A 223 33.19 2.19 -1.40
N VAL A 224 32.59 1.77 -0.29
CA VAL A 224 31.99 0.43 -0.14
C VAL A 224 30.64 0.53 0.56
N TYR A 225 29.69 -0.28 0.09
CA TYR A 225 28.40 -0.49 0.71
C TYR A 225 28.13 -2.00 0.79
N ASP A 226 28.09 -2.55 1.99
CA ASP A 226 28.10 -3.99 2.24
C ASP A 226 26.69 -4.61 2.20
N TYR A 227 26.06 -4.56 1.02
CA TYR A 227 24.79 -5.25 0.74
C TYR A 227 24.81 -5.83 -0.67
N SER A 228 24.69 -7.15 -0.79
CA SER A 228 24.91 -7.90 -2.02
C SER A 228 24.19 -7.33 -3.25
N ASP A 229 22.89 -7.04 -3.14
CA ASP A 229 22.14 -6.47 -4.28
C ASP A 229 22.68 -5.09 -4.68
N SER A 230 22.93 -4.22 -3.70
CA SER A 230 23.45 -2.87 -3.99
C SER A 230 24.85 -2.94 -4.57
N THR A 231 25.72 -3.80 -4.06
CA THR A 231 27.06 -4.01 -4.62
C THR A 231 27.00 -4.45 -6.08
N SER A 232 26.15 -5.42 -6.42
CA SER A 232 25.96 -5.86 -7.81
C SER A 232 25.47 -4.73 -8.70
N LEU A 233 24.51 -3.92 -8.24
CA LEU A 233 24.00 -2.77 -8.99
C LEU A 233 25.03 -1.65 -9.15
N ILE A 234 25.80 -1.35 -8.10
CA ILE A 234 26.87 -0.34 -8.11
C ILE A 234 27.94 -0.75 -9.11
N ASN A 235 28.44 -1.99 -9.02
CA ASN A 235 29.49 -2.50 -9.89
C ASN A 235 29.02 -2.50 -11.36
N ALA A 236 27.83 -3.01 -11.63
CA ALA A 236 27.27 -3.01 -12.98
C ALA A 236 27.07 -1.59 -13.54
N ALA A 237 26.56 -0.66 -12.73
CA ALA A 237 26.39 0.72 -13.13
C ALA A 237 27.73 1.41 -13.43
N ASN A 238 28.75 1.18 -12.58
CA ASN A 238 30.10 1.67 -12.81
C ASN A 238 30.67 1.13 -14.12
N ALA A 239 30.58 -0.19 -14.33
CA ALA A 239 31.06 -0.85 -15.54
C ALA A 239 30.37 -0.29 -16.80
N LEU A 240 29.05 -0.07 -16.75
CA LEU A 240 28.30 0.50 -17.86
C LEU A 240 28.70 1.95 -18.14
N VAL A 241 28.86 2.79 -17.11
CA VAL A 241 29.26 4.20 -17.26
C VAL A 241 30.70 4.33 -17.78
N GLU A 242 31.59 3.45 -17.36
CA GLU A 242 33.00 3.42 -17.78
C GLU A 242 33.24 2.68 -19.11
N GLY A 243 32.20 2.10 -19.72
CA GLY A 243 32.31 1.36 -20.98
C GLY A 243 32.98 -0.02 -20.84
N LYS A 244 33.06 -0.58 -19.63
CA LYS A 244 33.65 -1.90 -19.34
C LYS A 244 32.67 -3.03 -19.63
N VAL A 245 32.25 -3.14 -20.89
CA VAL A 245 31.27 -4.15 -21.35
C VAL A 245 31.72 -5.59 -21.07
N ALA A 246 33.03 -5.84 -21.02
CA ALA A 246 33.60 -7.16 -20.70
C ALA A 246 33.15 -7.72 -19.33
N GLU A 247 32.75 -6.88 -18.38
CA GLU A 247 32.24 -7.32 -17.07
C GLU A 247 30.86 -8.00 -17.16
N PHE A 248 30.14 -7.78 -18.26
CA PHE A 248 28.84 -8.38 -18.53
C PHE A 248 28.93 -9.70 -19.29
N VAL A 249 30.12 -10.15 -19.68
CA VAL A 249 30.30 -11.42 -20.41
C VAL A 249 30.15 -12.60 -19.44
N PRO A 250 29.53 -13.73 -19.84
CA PRO A 250 29.50 -14.94 -19.03
C PRO A 250 30.90 -15.37 -18.60
N GLN A 251 31.12 -15.51 -17.29
CA GLN A 251 32.38 -16.01 -16.75
C GLN A 251 32.19 -17.42 -16.16
N PRO A 252 33.10 -18.38 -16.45
CA PRO A 252 33.10 -19.66 -15.77
C PRO A 252 33.29 -19.45 -14.25
N ASP A 253 32.45 -20.10 -13.44
CA ASP A 253 32.59 -20.25 -11.98
C ASP A 253 32.54 -19.01 -11.08
N SER A 254 32.18 -17.82 -11.57
CA SER A 254 32.00 -16.66 -10.68
C SER A 254 30.56 -16.57 -10.14
N LEU A 255 30.37 -16.86 -8.85
CA LEU A 255 29.13 -16.58 -8.09
C LEU A 255 28.76 -15.07 -8.05
N LEU A 256 29.68 -14.19 -8.46
CA LEU A 256 29.63 -12.75 -8.23
C LEU A 256 29.81 -11.91 -9.50
N SER A 257 29.74 -12.50 -10.71
CA SER A 257 29.79 -11.68 -11.93
C SER A 257 28.49 -10.92 -12.17
N THR A 258 28.63 -9.77 -12.82
CA THR A 258 27.52 -8.95 -13.30
C THR A 258 26.56 -9.75 -14.19
N TYR A 259 27.10 -10.60 -15.07
CA TYR A 259 26.29 -11.48 -15.92
C TYR A 259 25.41 -12.41 -15.07
N SER A 260 26.00 -13.16 -14.14
CA SER A 260 25.24 -14.09 -13.29
C SER A 260 24.15 -13.39 -12.49
N TYR A 261 24.42 -12.20 -11.95
CA TYR A 261 23.42 -11.43 -11.20
C TYR A 261 22.18 -11.10 -12.05
N PHE A 262 22.39 -10.54 -13.26
CA PHE A 262 21.27 -10.21 -14.15
C PHE A 262 20.63 -11.44 -14.80
N SER A 263 21.34 -12.57 -14.89
CA SER A 263 20.73 -13.84 -15.28
C SER A 263 19.76 -14.40 -14.23
N TRP A 264 19.91 -14.05 -12.94
CA TRP A 264 18.94 -14.40 -11.90
C TRP A 264 17.86 -13.33 -11.75
N TYR A 265 18.26 -12.07 -11.84
CA TYR A 265 17.43 -10.90 -11.53
C TYR A 265 17.38 -9.89 -12.70
N PRO A 266 16.94 -10.27 -13.91
CA PRO A 266 16.94 -9.38 -15.07
C PRO A 266 16.04 -8.15 -14.86
N PHE A 267 15.01 -8.26 -14.02
CA PHE A 267 14.15 -7.14 -13.63
C PHE A 267 14.88 -6.05 -12.82
N GLN A 268 16.09 -6.31 -12.31
CA GLN A 268 16.92 -5.32 -11.61
C GLN A 268 17.69 -4.38 -12.55
N THR A 269 17.62 -4.60 -13.88
CA THR A 269 18.29 -3.73 -14.86
C THR A 269 17.83 -2.28 -14.80
N GLY A 270 16.55 -2.03 -14.51
CA GLY A 270 16.05 -0.67 -14.31
C GLY A 270 16.56 0.00 -13.04
N ALA A 271 16.76 -0.77 -11.97
CA ALA A 271 17.48 -0.31 -10.79
C ALA A 271 18.93 0.05 -11.15
N MET A 272 19.62 -0.79 -11.93
CA MET A 272 20.99 -0.53 -12.36
C MET A 272 21.09 0.74 -13.22
N LEU A 273 20.16 0.95 -14.16
CA LEU A 273 20.12 2.18 -14.96
C LEU A 273 19.87 3.43 -14.11
N TRP A 274 19.10 3.32 -13.02
CA TRP A 274 18.95 4.41 -12.05
C TRP A 274 20.29 4.75 -11.38
N PHE A 275 21.07 3.76 -10.95
CA PHE A 275 22.43 3.97 -10.44
C PHE A 275 23.34 4.60 -11.51
N ALA A 276 23.32 4.08 -12.73
CA ALA A 276 24.13 4.57 -13.84
C ALA A 276 23.81 6.04 -14.17
N LEU A 277 22.54 6.45 -14.10
CA LEU A 277 22.15 7.85 -14.27
C LEU A 277 22.78 8.75 -13.20
N VAL A 278 22.71 8.36 -11.92
CA VAL A 278 23.31 9.12 -10.82
C VAL A 278 24.83 9.23 -11.01
N PHE A 279 25.49 8.11 -11.31
CA PHE A 279 26.94 8.04 -11.50
C PHE A 279 27.43 8.82 -12.72
N LYS A 280 26.65 8.83 -13.80
CA LYS A 280 26.94 9.66 -14.98
C LYS A 280 26.89 11.16 -14.67
N LEU A 281 25.98 11.60 -13.79
CA LEU A 281 25.80 13.01 -13.44
C LEU A 281 26.79 13.51 -12.39
N PHE A 282 27.15 12.67 -11.41
CA PHE A 282 27.89 13.10 -10.22
C PHE A 282 29.24 12.39 -10.02
N GLY A 283 29.64 11.55 -10.98
CA GLY A 283 30.86 10.75 -10.93
C GLY A 283 30.60 9.30 -10.55
N THR A 284 31.38 8.40 -11.17
CA THR A 284 31.30 6.96 -10.98
C THR A 284 31.46 6.57 -9.51
N GLY A 285 30.58 5.69 -9.01
CA GLY A 285 30.60 5.23 -7.63
C GLY A 285 30.29 6.30 -6.58
N ASN A 286 29.74 7.47 -6.95
CA ASN A 286 29.45 8.54 -5.98
C ASN A 286 28.21 8.21 -5.12
N LEU A 287 28.43 7.41 -4.09
CA LEU A 287 27.40 6.95 -3.15
C LEU A 287 26.79 8.08 -2.32
N PHE A 288 27.57 9.12 -2.02
CA PHE A 288 27.08 10.29 -1.30
C PHE A 288 26.07 11.08 -2.14
N ALA A 289 26.36 11.30 -3.42
CA ALA A 289 25.41 11.94 -4.34
C ALA A 289 24.11 11.13 -4.46
N PHE A 290 24.19 9.80 -4.49
CA PHE A 290 23.02 8.93 -4.49
C PHE A 290 22.14 9.15 -3.25
N GLN A 291 22.74 9.21 -2.05
CA GLN A 291 22.00 9.48 -0.81
C GLN A 291 21.40 10.89 -0.78
N ILE A 292 22.10 11.90 -1.32
CA ILE A 292 21.54 13.26 -1.43
C ILE A 292 20.32 13.31 -2.36
N ILE A 293 20.33 12.57 -3.47
CA ILE A 293 19.16 12.43 -4.34
C ILE A 293 18.00 11.76 -3.60
N ASN A 294 18.28 10.71 -2.82
CA ASN A 294 17.26 10.11 -1.94
C ASN A 294 16.68 11.15 -0.97
N ALA A 295 17.51 11.99 -0.33
CA ALA A 295 17.04 13.03 0.59
C ALA A 295 16.12 14.06 -0.10
N ILE A 296 16.45 14.48 -1.33
CA ILE A 296 15.59 15.36 -2.14
C ILE A 296 14.24 14.70 -2.43
N MET A 297 14.26 13.44 -2.84
CA MET A 297 13.05 12.65 -3.10
C MET A 297 12.20 12.47 -1.83
N LEU A 298 12.82 12.24 -0.67
CA LEU A 298 12.11 12.18 0.62
C LEU A 298 11.45 13.51 0.98
N GLY A 299 12.11 14.65 0.72
CA GLY A 299 11.49 15.97 0.86
C GLY A 299 10.23 16.10 -0.02
N GLY A 300 10.31 15.62 -1.26
CA GLY A 300 9.16 15.52 -2.15
C GLY A 300 8.05 14.59 -1.65
N ILE A 301 8.41 13.43 -1.09
CA ILE A 301 7.47 12.49 -0.45
C ILE A 301 6.76 13.15 0.73
N GLY A 302 7.50 13.85 1.61
CA GLY A 302 6.92 14.56 2.76
C GLY A 302 5.93 15.64 2.35
N TYR A 303 6.22 16.37 1.27
CA TYR A 303 5.28 17.31 0.67
C TYR A 303 4.03 16.60 0.14
N MET A 304 4.18 15.49 -0.59
CA MET A 304 3.05 14.73 -1.15
C MET A 304 2.16 14.10 -0.09
N LEU A 305 2.72 13.57 1.00
CA LEU A 305 1.94 13.08 2.15
C LEU A 305 0.99 14.17 2.66
N GLN A 306 1.49 15.38 2.94
CA GLN A 306 0.65 16.51 3.34
C GLN A 306 -0.45 16.86 2.33
N ARG A 307 -0.18 16.73 1.03
CA ARG A 307 -1.21 16.93 -0.01
C ARG A 307 -2.25 15.82 -0.03
N ILE A 308 -1.86 14.59 0.30
CA ILE A 308 -2.77 13.46 0.47
C ILE A 308 -3.61 13.63 1.75
N GLY A 309 -3.05 14.09 2.87
CA GLY A 309 -3.81 14.45 4.06
C GLY A 309 -4.81 15.58 3.81
N ALA A 310 -4.43 16.61 3.05
CA ALA A 310 -5.37 17.64 2.61
C ALA A 310 -6.48 17.06 1.71
N ALA A 311 -6.15 16.11 0.83
CA ALA A 311 -7.10 15.39 -0.02
C ALA A 311 -8.07 14.48 0.78
N LEU A 312 -7.61 13.93 1.90
CA LEU A 312 -8.43 13.17 2.85
C LEU A 312 -9.41 14.09 3.63
N GLY A 313 -9.29 15.41 3.46
CA GLY A 313 -10.14 16.40 4.14
C GLY A 313 -9.67 16.68 5.58
N LEU A 314 -8.38 16.46 5.89
CA LEU A 314 -7.84 16.81 7.20
C LEU A 314 -8.05 18.30 7.49
N SER A 315 -8.53 18.58 8.71
CA SER A 315 -8.63 19.93 9.26
C SER A 315 -7.24 20.57 9.37
N GLU A 316 -7.19 21.87 9.69
CA GLU A 316 -5.92 22.55 9.93
C GLU A 316 -5.10 21.90 11.05
N GLN A 317 -5.78 21.42 12.09
CA GLN A 317 -5.16 20.70 13.20
C GLN A 317 -4.72 19.30 12.74
N GLY A 318 -5.55 18.58 11.98
CA GLY A 318 -5.20 17.26 11.44
C GLY A 318 -3.95 17.29 10.56
N GLN A 319 -3.81 18.30 9.68
CA GLN A 319 -2.61 18.44 8.84
C GLN A 319 -1.35 18.73 9.67
N ARG A 320 -1.47 19.45 10.78
CA ARG A 320 -0.35 19.64 11.73
C ARG A 320 -0.02 18.36 12.48
N MET A 321 -1.01 17.59 12.91
CA MET A 321 -0.78 16.27 13.51
C MET A 321 -0.06 15.35 12.53
N GLU A 322 -0.49 15.30 11.26
CA GLU A 322 0.18 14.57 10.20
C GLU A 322 1.63 15.04 10.04
N THR A 323 1.87 16.35 10.01
CA THR A 323 3.23 16.89 9.92
C THR A 323 4.08 16.46 11.10
N LEU A 324 3.56 16.50 12.33
CA LEU A 324 4.30 16.05 13.52
C LEU A 324 4.61 14.55 13.49
N LEU A 325 3.67 13.71 13.02
CA LEU A 325 3.90 12.28 12.81
C LEU A 325 5.01 12.03 11.79
N ILE A 326 5.02 12.79 10.68
CA ILE A 326 6.09 12.72 9.68
C ILE A 326 7.42 13.19 10.27
N MET A 327 7.43 14.31 11.00
CA MET A 327 8.63 14.90 11.59
C MET A 327 9.31 13.98 12.61
N THR A 328 8.51 13.19 13.32
CA THR A 328 8.95 12.24 14.34
C THR A 328 9.19 10.84 13.79
N SER A 329 8.92 10.59 12.50
CA SER A 329 9.19 9.30 11.87
C SER A 329 10.68 9.14 11.59
N MET A 330 11.38 8.52 12.56
CA MET A 330 12.78 8.12 12.38
C MET A 330 13.01 7.32 11.09
N PRO A 331 12.29 6.21 10.81
CA PRO A 331 12.54 5.41 9.61
C PRO A 331 12.39 6.20 8.32
N PHE A 332 11.48 7.19 8.27
CA PHE A 332 11.33 8.05 7.11
C PHE A 332 12.59 8.87 6.82
N VAL A 333 13.19 9.48 7.83
CA VAL A 333 14.44 10.24 7.67
C VAL A 333 15.62 9.30 7.38
N THR A 334 15.75 8.21 8.14
CA THR A 334 16.91 7.31 8.04
C THR A 334 16.94 6.49 6.75
N SER A 335 15.78 6.31 6.08
CA SER A 335 15.69 5.66 4.77
C SER A 335 16.51 6.36 3.68
N ALA A 336 16.86 7.64 3.85
CA ALA A 336 17.68 8.39 2.89
C ALA A 336 19.05 7.73 2.63
N ALA A 337 19.58 7.07 3.65
CA ALA A 337 20.88 6.42 3.59
C ALA A 337 20.87 5.07 2.86
N PHE A 338 19.70 4.49 2.59
CA PHE A 338 19.62 3.21 1.88
C PHE A 338 20.00 3.40 0.41
N ILE A 339 21.15 2.85 0.02
CA ILE A 339 21.67 2.95 -1.35
C ILE A 339 20.96 1.92 -2.23
N TYR A 340 19.71 2.18 -2.57
CA TYR A 340 18.87 1.29 -3.37
C TYR A 340 17.71 2.10 -3.99
N PRO A 341 17.03 1.64 -5.06
CA PRO A 341 16.07 2.46 -5.79
C PRO A 341 14.70 2.60 -5.07
N ASN A 342 14.56 2.10 -3.84
CA ASN A 342 13.28 2.10 -3.10
C ASN A 342 12.71 3.52 -2.95
N THR A 343 13.53 4.50 -2.58
CA THR A 343 13.12 5.89 -2.40
C THR A 343 12.67 6.53 -3.71
N ALA A 344 13.40 6.26 -4.81
CA ALA A 344 13.05 6.73 -6.14
C ALA A 344 11.74 6.12 -6.63
N GLY A 345 11.58 4.80 -6.50
CA GLY A 345 10.33 4.10 -6.82
C GLY A 345 9.14 4.67 -6.05
N LEU A 346 9.29 4.88 -4.74
CA LEU A 346 8.24 5.47 -3.90
C LEU A 346 7.90 6.91 -4.30
N PHE A 347 8.89 7.75 -4.58
CA PHE A 347 8.68 9.12 -5.00
C PHE A 347 7.87 9.20 -6.30
N PHE A 348 8.29 8.46 -7.34
CA PHE A 348 7.57 8.47 -8.61
C PHE A 348 6.18 7.84 -8.51
N VAL A 349 6.00 6.75 -7.73
CA VAL A 349 4.67 6.15 -7.59
C VAL A 349 3.71 7.05 -6.80
N MET A 350 4.21 7.83 -5.83
CA MET A 350 3.41 8.86 -5.17
C MET A 350 3.06 10.03 -6.10
N LEU A 351 3.97 10.45 -6.99
CA LEU A 351 3.62 11.42 -8.05
C LEU A 351 2.49 10.88 -8.95
N SER A 352 2.54 9.58 -9.26
CA SER A 352 1.48 8.88 -9.99
C SER A 352 0.15 8.89 -9.21
N LEU A 353 0.15 8.64 -7.90
CA LEU A 353 -1.04 8.82 -7.04
C LEU A 353 -1.60 10.24 -7.10
N MET A 354 -0.74 11.27 -7.09
CA MET A 354 -1.20 12.66 -7.19
C MET A 354 -1.91 12.94 -8.52
N ALA A 355 -1.56 12.24 -9.60
CA ALA A 355 -2.27 12.28 -10.86
C ALA A 355 -3.60 11.49 -10.79
N ALA A 356 -3.61 10.30 -10.17
CA ALA A 356 -4.83 9.52 -9.96
C ALA A 356 -5.89 10.28 -9.14
N LEU A 357 -5.47 10.91 -8.03
CA LEU A 357 -6.32 11.75 -7.19
C LEU A 357 -6.86 12.97 -7.95
N ARG A 358 -6.10 13.53 -8.91
CA ARG A 358 -6.60 14.58 -9.79
C ARG A 358 -7.59 14.04 -10.82
N ALA A 359 -7.36 12.85 -11.37
CA ALA A 359 -8.22 12.22 -12.37
C ALA A 359 -9.65 12.04 -11.86
N VAL A 360 -9.82 11.50 -10.65
CA VAL A 360 -11.15 11.24 -10.05
C VAL A 360 -11.93 12.53 -9.75
N ARG A 361 -11.26 13.68 -9.68
CA ARG A 361 -11.90 14.98 -9.44
C ARG A 361 -12.35 15.69 -10.73
N GLN A 362 -11.92 15.22 -11.90
CA GLN A 362 -12.23 15.91 -13.15
C GLN A 362 -13.66 15.67 -13.61
N ARG A 363 -14.39 16.76 -13.91
CA ARG A 363 -15.71 16.69 -14.53
C ARG A 363 -15.66 16.44 -16.04
N SER A 364 -14.64 16.95 -16.72
CA SER A 364 -14.42 16.68 -18.15
C SER A 364 -13.79 15.31 -18.36
N SER A 365 -14.36 14.49 -19.25
CA SER A 365 -13.82 13.16 -19.60
C SER A 365 -12.43 13.27 -20.24
N LEU A 366 -12.18 14.29 -21.05
CA LEU A 366 -10.87 14.52 -21.68
C LEU A 366 -9.81 14.85 -20.64
N ALA A 367 -10.11 15.78 -19.71
CA ALA A 367 -9.20 16.11 -18.63
C ALA A 367 -8.96 14.89 -17.71
N CYS A 368 -10.02 14.15 -17.38
CA CYS A 368 -9.92 12.90 -16.62
C CYS A 368 -8.98 11.91 -17.29
N MET A 369 -9.17 11.66 -18.59
CA MET A 369 -8.33 10.77 -19.40
C MET A 369 -6.86 11.22 -19.40
N ALA A 370 -6.59 12.52 -19.58
CA ALA A 370 -5.22 13.04 -19.56
C ALA A 370 -4.51 12.76 -18.22
N TRP A 371 -5.22 12.94 -17.09
CA TRP A 371 -4.67 12.61 -15.78
C TRP A 371 -4.51 11.10 -15.54
N ILE A 372 -5.39 10.26 -16.08
CA ILE A 372 -5.23 8.79 -16.05
C ILE A 372 -3.98 8.39 -16.84
N VAL A 373 -3.81 8.90 -18.07
CA VAL A 373 -2.61 8.63 -18.88
C VAL A 373 -1.35 9.07 -18.13
N LEU A 374 -1.34 10.29 -17.58
CA LEU A 374 -0.21 10.78 -16.80
C LEU A 374 0.09 9.91 -15.57
N CYS A 375 -0.95 9.45 -14.86
CA CYS A 375 -0.82 8.52 -13.74
C CYS A 375 -0.08 7.25 -14.17
N PHE A 376 -0.49 6.59 -15.25
CA PHE A 376 0.13 5.34 -15.69
C PHE A 376 1.50 5.54 -16.36
N VAL A 377 1.76 6.68 -17.02
CA VAL A 377 3.09 7.00 -17.55
C VAL A 377 4.10 7.19 -16.41
N ILE A 378 3.76 8.00 -15.39
CA ILE A 378 4.63 8.17 -14.22
C ILE A 378 4.75 6.84 -13.46
N GLY A 379 3.65 6.08 -13.35
CA GLY A 379 3.64 4.75 -12.74
C GLY A 379 4.58 3.77 -13.45
N ALA A 380 4.62 3.78 -14.79
CA ALA A 380 5.54 2.96 -15.57
C ALA A 380 7.01 3.31 -15.28
N VAL A 381 7.35 4.60 -15.18
CA VAL A 381 8.69 5.05 -14.76
C VAL A 381 9.04 4.53 -13.36
N ALA A 382 8.11 4.62 -12.41
CA ALA A 382 8.31 4.10 -11.06
C ALA A 382 8.57 2.58 -11.06
N VAL A 383 7.79 1.82 -11.83
CA VAL A 383 7.91 0.36 -11.96
C VAL A 383 9.23 -0.04 -12.63
N MET A 384 9.68 0.69 -13.65
CA MET A 384 11.00 0.47 -14.26
C MET A 384 12.13 0.64 -13.24
N ILE A 385 12.05 1.66 -12.38
CA ILE A 385 13.07 1.92 -11.36
C ILE A 385 13.02 0.88 -10.23
N LYS A 386 11.82 0.53 -9.77
CA LYS A 386 11.59 -0.42 -8.69
C LYS A 386 10.34 -1.25 -8.97
N GLY A 387 10.51 -2.47 -9.47
CA GLY A 387 9.40 -3.33 -9.90
C GLY A 387 8.29 -3.56 -8.87
N THR A 388 8.62 -3.62 -7.57
CA THR A 388 7.64 -3.88 -6.51
C THR A 388 6.60 -2.76 -6.32
N VAL A 389 6.85 -1.54 -6.82
CA VAL A 389 5.87 -0.45 -6.74
C VAL A 389 4.68 -0.64 -7.69
N ILE A 390 4.69 -1.68 -8.54
CA ILE A 390 3.53 -2.08 -9.34
C ILE A 390 2.29 -2.33 -8.47
N LEU A 391 2.47 -2.76 -7.21
CA LEU A 391 1.37 -2.96 -6.25
C LEU A 391 0.54 -1.69 -6.04
N PHE A 392 1.19 -0.52 -6.03
CA PHE A 392 0.49 0.76 -5.95
C PHE A 392 -0.28 1.05 -7.23
N VAL A 393 0.32 0.82 -8.41
CA VAL A 393 -0.32 1.07 -9.70
C VAL A 393 -1.55 0.16 -9.92
N ILE A 394 -1.48 -1.09 -9.47
CA ILE A 394 -2.63 -2.01 -9.43
C ILE A 394 -3.71 -1.45 -8.50
N ALA A 395 -3.35 -1.02 -7.28
CA ALA A 395 -4.29 -0.38 -6.36
C ALA A 395 -4.98 0.83 -7.00
N TYR A 396 -4.24 1.65 -7.75
CA TYR A 396 -4.83 2.81 -8.45
C TYR A 396 -5.82 2.38 -9.53
N ALA A 397 -5.48 1.36 -10.32
CA ALA A 397 -6.35 0.84 -11.37
C ALA A 397 -7.68 0.30 -10.80
N LEU A 398 -7.61 -0.44 -9.70
CA LEU A 398 -8.80 -0.97 -9.02
C LEU A 398 -9.69 0.16 -8.51
N VAL A 399 -9.11 1.18 -7.88
CA VAL A 399 -9.86 2.34 -7.38
C VAL A 399 -10.47 3.16 -8.52
N LEU A 400 -9.71 3.43 -9.59
CA LEU A 400 -10.24 4.11 -10.77
C LEU A 400 -11.39 3.34 -11.43
N GLY A 401 -11.33 2.00 -11.43
CA GLY A 401 -12.45 1.15 -11.86
C GLY A 401 -13.69 1.29 -10.97
N ILE A 402 -13.52 1.30 -9.65
CA ILE A 402 -14.62 1.51 -8.70
C ILE A 402 -15.27 2.91 -8.88
N CYS A 403 -14.45 3.95 -9.07
CA CYS A 403 -14.92 5.31 -9.38
C CYS A 403 -15.63 5.36 -10.74
N ALA A 404 -15.11 4.67 -11.76
CA ALA A 404 -15.74 4.59 -13.08
C ALA A 404 -17.16 4.02 -13.02
N ILE A 405 -17.37 2.97 -12.21
CA ILE A 405 -18.69 2.37 -12.00
C ILE A 405 -19.61 3.36 -11.28
N ARG A 406 -19.13 4.02 -10.21
CA ARG A 406 -19.89 5.03 -9.45
C ARG A 406 -20.39 6.15 -10.35
N ASP A 407 -19.47 6.71 -11.13
CA ASP A 407 -19.68 7.92 -11.93
C ASP A 407 -20.25 7.58 -13.32
N ARG A 408 -20.54 6.30 -13.59
CA ARG A 408 -21.02 5.74 -14.87
C ARG A 408 -20.13 6.07 -16.06
N ARG A 409 -18.83 6.25 -15.82
CA ARG A 409 -17.79 6.46 -16.84
C ARG A 409 -17.15 5.14 -17.22
N TYR A 410 -17.94 4.19 -17.69
CA TYR A 410 -17.48 2.82 -17.93
C TYR A 410 -16.30 2.73 -18.91
N TRP A 411 -16.13 3.72 -19.81
CA TRP A 411 -14.96 3.83 -20.69
C TRP A 411 -13.63 3.86 -19.93
N MET A 412 -13.61 4.36 -18.69
CA MET A 412 -12.40 4.40 -17.86
C MET A 412 -11.88 3.01 -17.53
N VAL A 413 -12.74 2.00 -17.42
CA VAL A 413 -12.35 0.64 -17.03
C VAL A 413 -11.40 0.01 -18.05
N PRO A 414 -11.77 -0.20 -19.32
CA PRO A 414 -10.86 -0.80 -20.30
C PRO A 414 -9.61 0.06 -20.53
N VAL A 415 -9.72 1.39 -20.51
CA VAL A 415 -8.57 2.30 -20.65
C VAL A 415 -7.57 2.13 -19.51
N THR A 416 -8.06 2.13 -18.26
CA THR A 416 -7.23 1.97 -17.06
C THR A 416 -6.50 0.62 -17.05
N PHE A 417 -7.19 -0.46 -17.38
CA PHE A 417 -6.58 -1.79 -17.42
C PHE A 417 -5.62 -1.97 -18.61
N ALA A 418 -5.90 -1.37 -19.76
CA ALA A 418 -4.96 -1.34 -20.89
C ALA A 418 -3.68 -0.57 -20.53
N LEU A 419 -3.80 0.57 -19.85
CA LEU A 419 -2.66 1.37 -19.39
C LEU A 419 -1.89 0.68 -18.27
N LEU A 420 -2.56 -0.03 -17.35
CA LEU A 420 -1.91 -0.88 -16.36
C LEU A 420 -1.08 -1.98 -17.03
N TYR A 421 -1.65 -2.67 -18.02
CA TYR A 421 -0.94 -3.69 -18.77
C TYR A 421 0.29 -3.10 -19.49
N ALA A 422 0.12 -1.95 -20.15
CA ALA A 422 1.22 -1.24 -20.79
C ALA A 422 2.32 -0.85 -19.79
N ALA A 423 1.96 -0.28 -18.64
CA ALA A 423 2.91 0.09 -17.58
C ALA A 423 3.66 -1.14 -17.03
N ASN A 424 2.98 -2.27 -16.84
CA ASN A 424 3.62 -3.52 -16.43
C ASN A 424 4.59 -4.04 -17.51
N LYS A 425 4.20 -4.02 -18.78
CA LYS A 425 5.10 -4.44 -19.89
C LYS A 425 6.28 -3.51 -20.08
N ALA A 426 6.12 -2.24 -19.76
CA ALA A 426 7.20 -1.27 -19.81
C ALA A 426 8.35 -1.62 -18.83
N SER A 427 8.12 -2.42 -17.79
CA SER A 427 9.18 -2.91 -16.88
C SER A 427 10.31 -3.68 -17.56
N VAL A 428 10.07 -4.23 -18.77
CA VAL A 428 11.06 -4.98 -19.55
C VAL A 428 11.98 -4.04 -20.37
N ILE A 429 11.58 -2.77 -20.58
CA ILE A 429 12.35 -1.83 -21.41
C ILE A 429 13.80 -1.64 -20.90
N PRO A 430 14.06 -1.45 -19.60
CA PRO A 430 15.44 -1.39 -19.09
C PRO A 430 16.29 -2.60 -19.43
N LEU A 431 15.72 -3.81 -19.38
CA LEU A 431 16.43 -5.04 -19.73
C LEU A 431 16.88 -5.00 -21.19
N LEU A 432 15.96 -4.68 -22.10
CA LEU A 432 16.25 -4.60 -23.54
C LEU A 432 17.32 -3.55 -23.86
N ILE A 433 17.29 -2.40 -23.17
CA ILE A 433 18.31 -1.35 -23.32
C ILE A 433 19.68 -1.88 -22.90
N VAL A 434 19.77 -2.55 -21.74
CA VAL A 434 21.04 -3.05 -21.21
C VAL A 434 21.57 -4.18 -22.08
N GLU A 435 20.76 -5.18 -22.42
CA GLU A 435 21.15 -6.30 -23.28
C GLU A 435 21.68 -5.82 -24.63
N HIS A 436 21.02 -4.84 -25.24
CA HIS A 436 21.49 -4.22 -26.47
C HIS A 436 22.82 -3.48 -26.28
N ALA A 437 22.96 -2.71 -25.19
CA ALA A 437 24.16 -1.93 -24.91
C ALA A 437 25.39 -2.80 -24.62
N VAL A 438 25.22 -3.97 -23.98
CA VAL A 438 26.34 -4.85 -23.61
C VAL A 438 26.53 -6.04 -24.56
N GLY A 439 25.60 -6.25 -25.50
CA GLY A 439 25.65 -7.37 -26.46
C GLY A 439 25.48 -8.74 -25.79
N GLN A 440 24.71 -8.81 -24.71
CA GLN A 440 24.49 -10.03 -23.92
C GLN A 440 23.00 -10.27 -23.74
N HIS A 441 22.62 -11.53 -23.49
CA HIS A 441 21.26 -11.91 -23.17
C HIS A 441 21.23 -12.59 -21.81
N PHE A 442 20.56 -11.99 -20.83
CA PHE A 442 20.53 -12.48 -19.46
C PHE A 442 19.45 -13.55 -19.25
N GLY A 443 18.44 -13.58 -20.12
CA GLY A 443 17.34 -14.52 -20.05
C GLY A 443 16.22 -14.10 -19.09
N PRO A 444 15.24 -14.98 -18.88
CA PRO A 444 13.99 -14.66 -18.17
C PRO A 444 14.15 -14.53 -16.66
N GLY A 445 15.26 -15.02 -16.08
CA GLY A 445 15.51 -14.95 -14.65
C GLY A 445 14.75 -15.97 -13.82
N LEU A 446 14.79 -15.77 -12.51
CA LEU A 446 14.01 -16.56 -11.56
C LEU A 446 12.50 -16.28 -11.74
N PRO A 447 11.64 -17.31 -11.74
CA PRO A 447 10.20 -17.11 -11.83
C PRO A 447 9.65 -16.46 -10.55
N GLN A 448 8.57 -15.66 -10.67
CA GLN A 448 7.97 -14.96 -9.53
C GLN A 448 7.53 -15.90 -8.39
N SER A 449 7.20 -17.14 -8.71
CA SER A 449 6.89 -18.19 -7.73
C SER A 449 8.05 -18.49 -6.77
N SER A 450 9.30 -18.23 -7.15
CA SER A 450 10.46 -18.38 -6.27
C SER A 450 10.35 -17.49 -5.04
N TRP A 451 9.85 -16.25 -5.16
CA TRP A 451 9.66 -15.37 -4.01
C TRP A 451 8.51 -15.82 -3.09
N ILE A 452 7.48 -16.47 -3.65
CA ILE A 452 6.41 -17.09 -2.85
C ILE A 452 6.95 -18.32 -2.13
N ALA A 453 7.73 -19.17 -2.81
CA ALA A 453 8.36 -20.33 -2.18
C ALA A 453 9.29 -19.91 -1.02
N ILE A 454 10.11 -18.88 -1.22
CA ILE A 454 10.92 -18.28 -0.15
C ILE A 454 10.02 -17.77 0.97
N GLY A 455 9.01 -16.97 0.65
CA GLY A 455 8.10 -16.35 1.61
C GLY A 455 7.29 -17.32 2.47
N LEU A 456 7.10 -18.56 2.02
CA LEU A 456 6.40 -19.63 2.75
C LEU A 456 7.35 -20.61 3.48
N THR A 457 8.67 -20.39 3.42
CA THR A 457 9.65 -21.27 4.04
C THR A 457 9.90 -20.90 5.50
N GLN A 458 9.76 -21.87 6.41
CA GLN A 458 9.82 -21.67 7.87
C GLN A 458 11.19 -21.22 8.37
N ASN A 459 12.26 -21.90 7.95
CA ASN A 459 13.64 -21.64 8.38
C ASN A 459 14.57 -21.96 7.21
N SER A 460 15.69 -21.26 7.13
CA SER A 460 16.80 -21.62 6.23
C SER A 460 18.08 -21.83 7.02
N THR A 461 19.13 -22.33 6.36
CA THR A 461 20.46 -22.45 6.96
C THR A 461 21.04 -21.09 7.40
N TYR A 462 20.55 -19.97 6.84
CA TYR A 462 21.11 -18.63 7.04
C TYR A 462 20.32 -17.79 8.03
N THR A 463 19.04 -18.12 8.27
CA THR A 463 18.17 -17.35 9.17
C THR A 463 17.07 -18.24 9.74
N THR A 464 16.73 -17.98 11.00
CA THR A 464 15.59 -18.57 11.71
C THR A 464 14.31 -17.76 11.56
N MET A 465 14.36 -16.65 10.79
CA MET A 465 13.18 -15.82 10.55
C MET A 465 12.33 -16.39 9.42
N PRO A 466 11.03 -16.63 9.66
CA PRO A 466 10.13 -17.16 8.65
C PRO A 466 10.03 -16.28 7.41
N GLY A 467 10.11 -16.90 6.23
CA GLY A 467 9.92 -16.26 4.94
C GLY A 467 11.08 -15.38 4.46
N TRP A 468 12.19 -15.29 5.21
CA TRP A 468 13.34 -14.47 4.82
C TRP A 468 14.14 -15.08 3.68
N TRP A 469 14.85 -14.21 2.95
CA TRP A 469 15.67 -14.61 1.82
C TRP A 469 16.76 -15.62 2.20
N TYR A 470 16.97 -16.58 1.30
CA TYR A 470 18.11 -17.50 1.29
C TYR A 470 18.39 -17.96 -0.15
N ASN A 471 19.55 -18.57 -0.38
CA ASN A 471 20.08 -18.78 -1.73
C ASN A 471 19.47 -19.97 -2.52
N GLU A 472 18.42 -20.63 -2.03
CA GLU A 472 17.89 -21.86 -2.66
C GLU A 472 17.36 -21.63 -4.07
N ALA A 473 16.70 -20.51 -4.35
CA ALA A 473 16.24 -20.20 -5.71
C ALA A 473 17.41 -20.14 -6.70
N ILE A 474 18.56 -19.61 -6.28
CA ILE A 474 19.80 -19.59 -7.08
C ILE A 474 20.36 -21.01 -7.25
N GLN A 475 20.29 -21.86 -6.21
CA GLN A 475 20.73 -23.25 -6.32
C GLN A 475 19.84 -24.05 -7.29
N VAL A 476 18.52 -23.84 -7.26
CA VAL A 476 17.59 -24.42 -8.23
C VAL A 476 17.92 -23.95 -9.65
N TYR A 477 18.18 -22.65 -9.86
CA TYR A 477 18.60 -22.11 -11.15
C TYR A 477 19.83 -22.86 -11.70
N ARG A 478 20.84 -23.12 -10.86
CA ARG A 478 22.05 -23.85 -11.25
C ARG A 478 21.76 -25.30 -11.63
N ARG A 479 21.00 -26.01 -10.78
CA ARG A 479 20.67 -27.44 -11.01
C ARG A 479 19.83 -27.65 -12.27
N THR A 480 19.06 -26.65 -12.67
CA THR A 480 18.18 -26.69 -13.85
C THR A 480 18.81 -26.05 -15.09
N GLY A 481 20.03 -25.50 -14.99
CA GLY A 481 20.64 -24.75 -16.09
C GLY A 481 19.87 -23.50 -16.51
N GLY A 482 19.05 -22.93 -15.61
CA GLY A 482 18.20 -21.78 -15.90
C GLY A 482 16.88 -22.11 -16.63
N ASP A 483 16.48 -23.39 -16.72
CA ASP A 483 15.20 -23.78 -17.30
C ASP A 483 14.01 -23.27 -16.46
N THR A 484 13.23 -22.34 -17.02
CA THR A 484 12.13 -21.69 -16.30
C THR A 484 11.02 -22.64 -15.90
N VAL A 485 10.76 -23.68 -16.69
CA VAL A 485 9.67 -24.63 -16.41
C VAL A 485 10.08 -25.49 -15.22
N LEU A 486 11.30 -26.01 -15.21
CA LEU A 486 11.83 -26.80 -14.10
C LEU A 486 11.95 -25.97 -12.81
N MET A 487 12.41 -24.71 -12.92
CA MET A 487 12.44 -23.79 -11.78
C MET A 487 11.04 -23.52 -11.21
N GLN A 488 10.05 -23.29 -12.07
CA GLN A 488 8.66 -23.05 -11.67
C GLN A 488 8.04 -24.29 -11.01
N GLN A 489 8.34 -25.49 -11.52
CA GLN A 489 7.90 -26.75 -10.90
C GLN A 489 8.51 -26.93 -9.50
N ALA A 490 9.81 -26.67 -9.34
CA ALA A 490 10.47 -26.74 -8.03
C ALA A 490 9.85 -25.75 -7.02
N ALA A 491 9.63 -24.50 -7.42
CA ALA A 491 9.00 -23.50 -6.57
C ALA A 491 7.56 -23.91 -6.18
N ASN A 492 6.78 -24.41 -7.13
CA ASN A 492 5.42 -24.88 -6.87
C ASN A 492 5.38 -26.08 -5.91
N ALA A 493 6.35 -27.00 -6.01
CA ALA A 493 6.48 -28.12 -5.08
C ALA A 493 6.77 -27.63 -3.65
N THR A 494 7.66 -26.65 -3.49
CA THR A 494 7.93 -26.01 -2.18
C THR A 494 6.69 -25.32 -1.61
N ILE A 495 5.95 -24.58 -2.44
CA ILE A 495 4.70 -23.91 -2.04
C ILE A 495 3.66 -24.93 -1.59
N ALA A 496 3.43 -25.98 -2.38
CA ALA A 496 2.46 -27.03 -2.05
C ALA A 496 2.84 -27.73 -0.74
N ALA A 497 4.13 -28.07 -0.55
CA ALA A 497 4.61 -28.68 0.68
C ALA A 497 4.38 -27.78 1.90
N ALA A 498 4.65 -26.48 1.79
CA ALA A 498 4.39 -25.51 2.87
C ALA A 498 2.90 -25.44 3.22
N LEU A 499 2.02 -25.34 2.21
CA LEU A 499 0.57 -25.29 2.42
C LEU A 499 0.02 -26.60 3.03
N HIS A 500 0.51 -27.76 2.58
CA HIS A 500 0.18 -29.03 3.21
C HIS A 500 0.65 -29.10 4.67
N GLY A 501 1.86 -28.61 4.97
CA GLY A 501 2.36 -28.48 6.33
C GLY A 501 1.48 -27.59 7.21
N PHE A 502 1.03 -26.45 6.68
CA PHE A 502 0.12 -25.56 7.40
C PHE A 502 -1.26 -26.17 7.65
N ALA A 503 -1.80 -26.91 6.68
CA ALA A 503 -3.06 -27.62 6.84
C ALA A 503 -2.96 -28.77 7.87
N ALA A 504 -1.84 -29.49 7.88
CA ALA A 504 -1.58 -30.58 8.81
C ALA A 504 -1.34 -30.09 10.25
N ASN A 505 -0.77 -28.89 10.44
CA ASN A 505 -0.55 -28.29 11.76
C ASN A 505 -0.92 -26.80 11.79
N PRO A 506 -2.21 -26.48 12.01
CA PRO A 506 -2.71 -25.10 12.02
C PRO A 506 -2.06 -24.22 13.10
N LEU A 507 -1.66 -24.78 14.25
CA LEU A 507 -0.99 -24.00 15.31
C LEU A 507 0.41 -23.56 14.87
N SER A 508 1.15 -24.45 14.21
CA SER A 508 2.44 -24.09 13.61
C SER A 508 2.27 -23.08 12.48
N ALA A 509 1.20 -23.16 11.69
CA ALA A 509 0.90 -22.19 10.64
C ALA A 509 0.63 -20.80 11.21
N VAL A 510 -0.15 -20.69 12.29
CA VAL A 510 -0.39 -19.42 12.98
C VAL A 510 0.92 -18.84 13.52
N SER A 511 1.75 -19.68 14.16
CA SER A 511 3.07 -19.25 14.65
C SER A 511 3.96 -18.73 13.51
N PHE A 512 4.00 -19.44 12.38
CA PHE A 512 4.70 -19.00 11.17
C PHE A 512 4.25 -17.61 10.71
N VAL A 513 2.94 -17.44 10.49
CA VAL A 513 2.37 -16.19 9.97
C VAL A 513 2.59 -15.03 10.95
N VAL A 514 2.39 -15.25 12.26
CA VAL A 514 2.60 -14.21 13.28
C VAL A 514 4.07 -13.79 13.32
N ASN A 515 5.01 -14.74 13.32
CA ASN A 515 6.44 -14.43 13.37
C ASN A 515 6.92 -13.76 12.08
N LYS A 516 6.45 -14.23 10.91
CA LYS A 516 6.71 -13.61 9.62
C LYS A 516 6.25 -12.15 9.62
N LEU A 517 4.96 -11.92 9.90
CA LEU A 517 4.38 -10.59 9.90
C LEU A 517 4.98 -9.70 11.00
N ALA A 518 5.34 -10.23 12.16
CA ALA A 518 6.05 -9.47 13.19
C ALA A 518 7.42 -8.99 12.69
N SER A 519 8.17 -9.85 12.00
CA SER A 519 9.48 -9.48 11.44
C SER A 519 9.40 -8.42 10.33
N GLU A 520 8.25 -8.28 9.67
CA GLU A 520 8.04 -7.35 8.56
C GLU A 520 7.31 -6.07 8.95
N TRP A 521 6.26 -6.17 9.76
CA TRP A 521 5.34 -5.07 10.07
C TRP A 521 5.51 -4.53 11.49
N ALA A 522 6.17 -5.25 12.38
CA ALA A 522 6.42 -4.86 13.77
C ALA A 522 7.91 -4.64 14.10
N GLU A 523 8.76 -4.57 13.08
CA GLU A 523 10.11 -4.04 13.22
C GLU A 523 10.06 -2.51 13.03
N PRO A 524 10.35 -1.72 14.07
CA PRO A 524 9.95 -0.31 14.11
C PRO A 524 10.83 0.62 13.28
N THR A 525 11.99 0.15 12.81
CA THR A 525 12.89 0.93 11.95
C THR A 525 12.71 0.64 10.46
N TYR A 526 11.90 -0.37 10.12
CA TYR A 526 11.75 -0.92 8.78
C TYR A 526 13.08 -1.13 8.03
N GLN A 527 14.09 -1.70 8.71
CA GLN A 527 15.46 -1.93 8.24
C GLN A 527 16.24 -0.67 7.85
N THR A 528 15.69 0.53 8.04
CA THR A 528 16.36 1.75 7.57
C THR A 528 17.64 2.04 8.37
N LEU A 529 17.66 1.74 9.68
CA LEU A 529 18.90 1.79 10.47
C LEU A 529 19.87 0.67 10.10
N TYR A 530 19.37 -0.54 9.84
CA TYR A 530 20.19 -1.65 9.34
C TYR A 530 20.93 -1.23 8.06
N TYR A 531 20.22 -0.75 7.04
CA TYR A 531 20.81 -0.31 5.78
C TYR A 531 21.71 0.91 5.92
N SER A 532 21.38 1.84 6.80
CA SER A 532 22.27 2.98 7.11
C SER A 532 23.62 2.53 7.66
N ALA A 533 23.68 1.36 8.30
CA ALA A 533 24.90 0.85 8.90
C ALA A 533 25.84 0.12 7.92
N LEU A 534 25.38 -0.21 6.72
CA LEU A 534 26.15 -1.01 5.74
C LEU A 534 27.13 -0.18 4.90
N ALA A 535 27.05 1.15 4.96
CA ALA A 535 28.02 2.01 4.31
C ALA A 535 29.34 2.04 5.09
N GLU A 536 30.47 1.93 4.38
CA GLU A 536 31.78 2.18 4.95
C GLU A 536 31.90 3.65 5.38
N ARG A 537 32.42 3.87 6.58
CA ARG A 537 32.45 5.17 7.26
C ARG A 537 33.82 5.48 7.82
N ARG A 538 34.20 6.75 7.82
CA ARG A 538 35.47 7.21 8.43
C ARG A 538 35.39 7.18 9.95
N SER A 539 34.25 7.62 10.47
CA SER A 539 33.88 7.61 11.88
C SER A 539 32.37 7.85 11.97
N ASN A 540 31.73 7.56 13.10
CA ASN A 540 30.33 7.96 13.29
C ASN A 540 30.27 9.39 13.83
N GLY A 541 29.51 10.26 13.15
CA GLY A 541 29.18 11.58 13.70
C GLY A 541 28.34 11.44 14.99
N PRO A 542 28.18 12.51 15.79
CA PRO A 542 27.49 12.43 17.08
C PRO A 542 26.06 11.89 16.98
N ILE A 543 25.30 12.31 15.96
CA ILE A 543 23.92 11.86 15.74
C ILE A 543 23.86 10.38 15.34
N ALA A 544 24.74 9.95 14.43
CA ALA A 544 24.85 8.54 14.03
C ALA A 544 25.22 7.66 15.24
N SER A 545 26.17 8.11 16.07
CA SER A 545 26.55 7.40 17.28
C SER A 545 25.40 7.24 18.28
N LEU A 546 24.54 8.26 18.43
CA LEU A 546 23.34 8.17 19.28
C LEU A 546 22.32 7.14 18.76
N LEU A 547 22.14 7.05 17.44
CA LEU A 547 21.17 6.12 16.84
C LEU A 547 21.71 4.69 16.68
N PHE A 548 23.02 4.48 16.67
CA PHE A 548 23.61 3.14 16.54
C PHE A 548 24.02 2.50 17.87
N PHE A 549 24.37 3.28 18.90
CA PHE A 549 25.04 2.73 20.08
C PHE A 549 24.39 3.10 21.43
N GLY A 550 24.68 2.23 22.41
CA GLY A 550 24.42 2.46 23.82
C GLY A 550 22.95 2.65 24.17
N ARG A 551 22.73 3.30 25.32
CA ARG A 551 21.39 3.58 25.86
C ARG A 551 20.55 4.44 24.91
N SER A 552 21.18 5.33 24.16
CA SER A 552 20.51 6.22 23.21
C SER A 552 19.85 5.45 22.07
N ASN A 553 20.52 4.42 21.52
CA ASN A 553 19.91 3.53 20.52
C ASN A 553 18.69 2.80 21.10
N THR A 554 18.78 2.25 22.32
CA THR A 554 17.63 1.58 22.96
C THR A 554 16.43 2.52 23.14
N ILE A 555 16.69 3.78 23.51
CA ILE A 555 15.64 4.81 23.62
C ILE A 555 15.05 5.13 22.23
N ALA A 556 15.88 5.29 21.21
CA ALA A 556 15.43 5.57 19.84
C ALA A 556 14.59 4.43 19.26
N LEU A 557 15.00 3.18 19.46
CA LEU A 557 14.25 1.98 19.05
C LEU A 557 12.91 1.88 19.79
N SER A 558 12.91 2.14 21.11
CA SER A 558 11.68 2.18 21.90
C SER A 558 10.72 3.27 21.41
N PHE A 559 11.26 4.45 21.08
CA PHE A 559 10.48 5.55 20.52
C PHE A 559 9.91 5.21 19.14
N ALA A 560 10.71 4.59 18.26
CA ALA A 560 10.25 4.14 16.94
C ALA A 560 9.12 3.10 17.07
N ASN A 561 9.21 2.20 18.05
CA ASN A 561 8.16 1.22 18.34
C ASN A 561 6.86 1.90 18.81
N ILE A 562 6.96 2.84 19.75
CA ILE A 562 5.82 3.65 20.20
C ILE A 562 5.20 4.43 19.01
N HIS A 563 6.03 5.04 18.17
CA HIS A 563 5.58 5.78 16.98
C HIS A 563 4.83 4.88 16.00
N GLN A 564 5.38 3.72 15.67
CA GLN A 564 4.74 2.73 14.79
C GLN A 564 3.37 2.30 15.32
N THR A 565 3.27 1.99 16.62
CA THR A 565 1.99 1.64 17.25
C THR A 565 0.99 2.80 17.21
N VAL A 566 1.42 4.04 17.50
CA VAL A 566 0.56 5.22 17.35
C VAL A 566 0.03 5.33 15.91
N VAL A 567 0.89 5.17 14.91
CA VAL A 567 0.47 5.25 13.50
C VAL A 567 -0.57 4.17 13.17
N TYR A 568 -0.32 2.90 13.51
CA TYR A 568 -1.27 1.82 13.22
C TYR A 568 -2.59 1.96 13.96
N THR A 569 -2.55 2.22 15.28
CA THR A 569 -3.75 2.37 16.10
C THR A 569 -4.62 3.51 15.60
N PHE A 570 -4.05 4.71 15.40
CA PHE A 570 -4.85 5.84 14.97
C PHE A 570 -5.20 5.81 13.49
N ALA A 571 -4.44 5.12 12.63
CA ALA A 571 -4.88 4.86 11.26
C ALA A 571 -6.13 3.97 11.25
N GLY A 572 -6.20 2.97 12.15
CA GLY A 572 -7.40 2.17 12.39
C GLY A 572 -8.59 3.03 12.86
N VAL A 573 -8.37 3.93 13.81
CA VAL A 573 -9.41 4.89 14.26
C VAL A 573 -9.86 5.81 13.11
N GLY A 574 -8.93 6.37 12.33
CA GLY A 574 -9.24 7.19 11.16
C GLY A 574 -10.08 6.42 10.13
N MET A 575 -9.68 5.19 9.81
CA MET A 575 -10.44 4.32 8.91
C MET A 575 -11.84 4.00 9.46
N ALA A 576 -11.96 3.67 10.75
CA ALA A 576 -13.24 3.37 11.39
C ALA A 576 -14.18 4.58 11.40
N THR A 577 -13.66 5.77 11.71
CA THR A 577 -14.47 7.00 11.70
C THR A 577 -14.90 7.38 10.28
N GLY A 578 -14.02 7.22 9.29
CA GLY A 578 -14.35 7.39 7.88
C GLY A 578 -15.43 6.42 7.41
N LEU A 579 -15.31 5.14 7.77
CA LEU A 579 -16.31 4.11 7.47
C LEU A 579 -17.66 4.40 8.14
N HIS A 580 -17.66 4.78 9.42
CA HIS A 580 -18.86 5.13 10.17
C HIS A 580 -19.58 6.34 9.55
N ARG A 581 -18.86 7.42 9.23
CA ARG A 581 -19.44 8.60 8.55
C ARG A 581 -20.08 8.22 7.23
N ARG A 582 -19.43 7.34 6.49
CA ARG A 582 -19.92 6.83 5.21
C ARG A 582 -21.13 5.91 5.36
N TRP A 583 -21.26 5.17 6.46
CA TRP A 583 -22.42 4.32 6.71
C TRP A 583 -23.65 5.14 7.14
N MET A 584 -23.44 6.20 7.91
CA MET A 584 -24.47 7.06 8.49
C MET A 584 -25.01 8.16 7.53
N GLN A 585 -24.85 8.01 6.21
CA GLN A 585 -24.90 9.11 5.22
C GLN A 585 -26.02 10.16 5.42
N GLN A 586 -25.61 11.44 5.38
CA GLN A 586 -26.36 12.49 4.69
C GLN A 586 -25.88 12.62 3.24
N PRO A 587 -26.76 12.91 2.26
CA PRO A 587 -26.52 12.75 0.81
C PRO A 587 -25.56 13.77 0.14
N ASN A 588 -24.73 14.51 0.89
CA ASN A 588 -23.84 15.57 0.37
C ASN A 588 -22.34 15.28 0.62
N ASP A 589 -21.95 14.00 0.69
CA ASP A 589 -20.58 13.60 1.09
C ASP A 589 -19.49 14.11 0.13
N ASP A 590 -18.35 14.52 0.70
CA ASP A 590 -17.18 14.96 -0.06
C ASP A 590 -16.53 13.76 -0.74
N THR A 591 -16.88 13.55 -2.02
CA THR A 591 -16.37 12.44 -2.85
C THR A 591 -14.85 12.39 -2.86
N THR A 592 -14.18 13.53 -2.68
CA THR A 592 -12.72 13.62 -2.63
C THR A 592 -12.13 12.88 -1.43
N ARG A 593 -12.73 13.04 -0.25
CA ARG A 593 -12.30 12.35 0.96
C ARG A 593 -12.50 10.85 0.81
N SER A 594 -13.68 10.44 0.35
CA SER A 594 -14.02 9.04 0.08
C SER A 594 -12.99 8.37 -0.83
N ASP A 595 -12.69 9.00 -1.97
CA ASP A 595 -11.79 8.43 -2.97
C ASP A 595 -10.36 8.36 -2.45
N THR A 596 -9.89 9.41 -1.74
CA THR A 596 -8.58 9.41 -1.11
C THR A 596 -8.44 8.28 -0.08
N MET A 597 -9.45 8.09 0.77
CA MET A 597 -9.47 7.01 1.75
C MET A 597 -9.47 5.62 1.09
N LEU A 598 -10.17 5.48 -0.04
CA LEU A 598 -10.21 4.25 -0.81
C LEU A 598 -8.84 3.93 -1.47
N PHE A 599 -8.13 4.93 -1.99
CA PHE A 599 -6.75 4.76 -2.47
C PHE A 599 -5.84 4.28 -1.34
N LEU A 600 -5.87 4.92 -0.16
CA LEU A 600 -5.04 4.53 0.99
C LEU A 600 -5.37 3.09 1.47
N ALA A 601 -6.65 2.74 1.52
CA ALA A 601 -7.09 1.38 1.86
C ALA A 601 -6.58 0.35 0.85
N MET A 602 -6.73 0.60 -0.45
CA MET A 602 -6.31 -0.35 -1.48
C MET A 602 -4.79 -0.49 -1.56
N ILE A 603 -4.03 0.58 -1.31
CA ILE A 603 -2.57 0.53 -1.20
C ILE A 603 -2.16 -0.36 -0.03
N LEU A 604 -2.74 -0.17 1.16
CA LEU A 604 -2.48 -1.00 2.33
C LEU A 604 -2.77 -2.48 2.03
N LEU A 605 -3.93 -2.78 1.46
CA LEU A 605 -4.33 -4.15 1.13
C LEU A 605 -3.41 -4.79 0.09
N GLY A 606 -2.98 -4.03 -0.91
CA GLY A 606 -2.02 -4.51 -1.91
C GLY A 606 -0.66 -4.88 -1.29
N GLY A 607 -0.13 -4.03 -0.42
CA GLY A 607 1.12 -4.29 0.29
C GLY A 607 0.99 -5.47 1.26
N PHE A 608 0.00 -5.42 2.17
CA PHE A 608 -0.22 -6.46 3.16
C PHE A 608 -0.51 -7.83 2.52
N GLY A 609 -1.36 -7.87 1.49
CA GLY A 609 -1.70 -9.11 0.79
C GLY A 609 -0.51 -9.73 0.05
N CYS A 610 0.34 -8.92 -0.60
CA CYS A 610 1.52 -9.42 -1.29
C CYS A 610 2.55 -10.01 -0.30
N PHE A 611 2.93 -9.23 0.71
CA PHE A 611 3.92 -9.63 1.70
C PHE A 611 3.39 -10.61 2.74
N LEU A 612 2.11 -11.02 2.68
CA LEU A 612 1.67 -12.21 3.40
C LEU A 612 2.33 -13.48 2.82
N LEU A 613 2.56 -13.53 1.50
CA LEU A 613 3.03 -14.70 0.79
C LEU A 613 4.47 -14.59 0.28
N TRP A 614 4.92 -13.37 -0.06
CA TRP A 614 6.25 -13.13 -0.62
C TRP A 614 7.35 -13.13 0.44
N GLU A 615 8.60 -13.20 -0.03
CA GLU A 615 9.83 -12.99 0.74
C GLU A 615 9.67 -11.85 1.74
N ALA A 616 10.02 -12.14 2.99
CA ALA A 616 9.83 -11.26 4.11
C ALA A 616 11.00 -10.30 4.32
N LYS A 617 10.74 -9.00 4.28
CA LYS A 617 11.65 -7.93 4.73
C LYS A 617 10.85 -6.71 5.20
N SER A 618 11.20 -6.13 6.35
CA SER A 618 10.49 -4.94 6.86
C SER A 618 10.65 -3.71 5.95
N VAL A 619 11.75 -3.58 5.20
CA VAL A 619 11.91 -2.50 4.22
C VAL A 619 10.86 -2.56 3.09
N TYR A 620 10.29 -3.72 2.81
CA TYR A 620 9.28 -3.89 1.76
C TYR A 620 7.90 -3.38 2.20
N THR A 621 7.59 -3.44 3.50
CA THR A 621 6.32 -2.97 4.06
C THR A 621 6.34 -1.46 4.33
N PHE A 622 7.52 -0.87 4.51
CA PHE A 622 7.70 0.54 4.83
C PHE A 622 6.93 1.52 3.92
N PRO A 623 6.98 1.40 2.57
CA PRO A 623 6.23 2.31 1.69
C PRO A 623 4.73 2.32 1.98
N PHE A 624 4.15 1.18 2.35
CA PHE A 624 2.73 1.03 2.65
C PHE A 624 2.40 1.58 4.04
N ALA A 625 3.25 1.32 5.03
CA ALA A 625 3.10 1.88 6.37
C ALA A 625 3.20 3.42 6.37
N LEU A 626 4.09 3.99 5.54
CA LEU A 626 4.22 5.44 5.40
C LEU A 626 2.93 6.10 4.87
N MET A 627 2.18 5.41 4.02
CA MET A 627 0.89 5.90 3.50
C MET A 627 -0.22 5.91 4.55
N LEU A 628 0.02 5.40 5.77
CA LEU A 628 -0.94 5.44 6.88
C LEU A 628 -0.87 6.75 7.68
N MET A 629 0.17 7.57 7.52
CA MET A 629 0.32 8.85 8.26
C MET A 629 -0.90 9.78 8.14
N PRO A 630 -1.52 9.98 6.95
CA PRO A 630 -2.73 10.81 6.83
C PRO A 630 -3.92 10.23 7.60
N LEU A 631 -4.09 8.91 7.59
CA LEU A 631 -5.17 8.22 8.33
C LEU A 631 -4.95 8.29 9.84
N ALA A 632 -3.69 8.13 10.27
CA ALA A 632 -3.32 8.26 11.68
C ALA A 632 -3.61 9.66 12.21
N ALA A 633 -3.32 10.69 11.43
CA ALA A 633 -3.66 12.06 11.77
C ALA A 633 -5.17 12.31 11.83
N ASP A 634 -5.96 11.71 10.92
CA ASP A 634 -7.43 11.78 10.95
C ASP A 634 -7.99 11.14 12.23
N GLY A 635 -7.46 9.98 12.61
CA GLY A 635 -7.82 9.29 13.86
C GLY A 635 -7.45 10.09 15.11
N LEU A 636 -6.23 10.63 15.18
CA LEU A 636 -5.79 11.49 16.30
C LEU A 636 -6.68 12.73 16.43
N ALA A 637 -7.02 13.38 15.31
CA ALA A 637 -7.90 14.54 15.31
C ALA A 637 -9.30 14.17 15.84
N ALA A 638 -9.87 13.05 15.38
CA ALA A 638 -11.18 12.57 15.85
C ALA A 638 -11.17 12.25 17.36
N THR A 639 -10.12 11.60 17.86
CA THR A 639 -9.97 11.30 19.29
C THR A 639 -9.78 12.58 20.11
N GLY A 640 -8.93 13.51 19.65
CA GLY A 640 -8.73 14.81 20.28
C GLY A 640 -10.05 15.58 20.42
N ASP A 641 -10.82 15.72 19.33
CA ASP A 641 -12.09 16.45 19.38
C ASP A 641 -13.09 15.83 20.37
N LEU A 642 -13.13 14.50 20.48
CA LEU A 642 -13.97 13.81 21.47
C LEU A 642 -13.54 14.09 22.91
N LEU A 643 -12.23 13.99 23.20
CA LEU A 643 -11.70 14.23 24.55
C LEU A 643 -11.99 15.66 25.01
N PHE A 644 -11.76 16.64 24.14
CA PHE A 644 -12.00 18.04 24.49
C PHE A 644 -13.48 18.37 24.66
N ARG A 645 -14.37 17.83 23.83
CA ARG A 645 -15.82 17.98 24.03
C ARG A 645 -16.29 17.43 25.38
N ARG A 646 -15.69 16.34 25.84
CA ARG A 646 -16.02 15.72 27.14
C ARG A 646 -15.39 16.47 28.32
N CYS A 647 -14.15 16.94 28.19
CA CYS A 647 -13.43 17.64 29.27
C CYS A 647 -13.88 19.10 29.45
N LEU A 648 -14.30 19.79 28.39
CA LEU A 648 -14.67 21.21 28.44
C LEU A 648 -16.17 21.49 28.59
N GLY A 649 -17.03 20.47 28.64
CA GLY A 649 -18.43 20.60 29.08
C GLY A 649 -19.30 21.66 28.39
N PHE A 650 -18.89 22.23 27.24
CA PHE A 650 -19.60 23.34 26.61
C PHE A 650 -19.69 23.19 25.10
N ARG A 651 -20.93 23.34 24.62
CA ARG A 651 -21.31 23.50 23.20
C ARG A 651 -20.45 24.59 22.57
N ILE A 652 -19.63 24.22 21.60
CA ILE A 652 -19.31 25.11 20.49
C ILE A 652 -20.17 24.61 19.34
N HIS A 653 -21.35 25.21 19.17
CA HIS A 653 -22.04 25.17 17.89
C HIS A 653 -21.16 25.94 16.91
N ALA A 654 -20.65 25.22 15.91
CA ALA A 654 -20.20 25.78 14.66
C ALA A 654 -21.37 25.72 13.67
#